data_AF-A0A7L4DPL8-F1
#
_entry.id   AF-A0A7L4DPL8-F1
#
_cell.length_a   1.000
_cell.length_b   1.000
_cell.length_c   1.000
_cell.angle_alpha   90.00
_cell.angle_beta   90.00
_cell.angle_gamma   90.00
#
_symmetry.space_group_name_H-M   'P 1'
#
loop_
_entity.id
_entity.type
_entity.pdbx_description
1 polymer ?
#
loop_
_entity_poly.entity_id
_entity_poly.type
_entity_poly.pdbx_seq_one_letter_code
_entity_poly.pdbx_strand_id
1 'polypeptide(L)'
;QMDVHGRIREVLAETIREELAPEHQQLSTEDLIKALRQRGIIDDVMKELKFVTDVDEKERTSAPKPATRFVDREPPVLKKTNIDPTRRYLYLQVLGGKAFLEHLQEPEPLPGQICSTFTLCLHFRNQRFRSKPVPCACEPDFHDGFLLEVHKDSLGDGSKMVDATTMLSICDPVHMVLIKTDTFGETTLVASYFLEWRSVLTAENGVTTLAVELLGVGTESKVSVGVLNIRLEMYPQLNKTLSPEVTNAQFALERQKTAEKERLFLVYAKQWWREYLQIRPTHNVRLVKIFAQDENGINRPVCSYVRALRAGRLLDTPRQAARFVSVLGYERAPVIGGGGGKQEQWCTLLAFLCRNKGDCEDHANLLCSLLLGFGLEAFVCVGTKAKGVPHTWVMTCGTDGTITFWESLTGHRYIHRPINPDDPPLVEQPKPLYPYRTIGCIFNHQKFLGNCQPSDAVEVCVFDLHDESKWKPMSGEAIKSVCSPGTTSSVPAFPPLCASTIDAAVTSNEIELQLRILVSEHRKDLGLSTVWDDHLSYLLSPALAAYELERTTSISAGNEEFQDAVRRAVPEGHTFKGFPIHFVYRNARRAFATCLRSPFCEEIICCRGDQVRLAVRVRVFTYPESACAVWIMFACKYRSVL
;
A
#
# COMPACT_ATOMS: atom_id res chain seq x y z
N GLN A 1 18.34 -43.16 -18.04
CA GLN A 1 17.11 -42.68 -17.38
C GLN A 1 15.97 -42.87 -18.36
N MET A 2 14.99 -43.69 -18.02
CA MET A 2 13.81 -43.91 -18.86
C MET A 2 12.96 -42.63 -18.85
N ASP A 3 12.52 -42.15 -20.01
CA ASP A 3 11.62 -40.99 -20.12
C ASP A 3 10.18 -41.41 -19.77
N VAL A 4 9.93 -41.54 -18.46
CA VAL A 4 8.64 -41.92 -17.90
C VAL A 4 7.57 -40.88 -18.25
N HIS A 5 7.92 -39.59 -18.27
CA HIS A 5 6.99 -38.50 -18.59
C HIS A 5 6.55 -38.52 -20.06
N GLY A 6 7.47 -38.84 -20.98
CA GLY A 6 7.16 -39.04 -22.39
C GLY A 6 6.18 -40.21 -22.61
N ARG A 7 6.44 -41.36 -21.98
CA ARG A 7 5.56 -42.55 -22.09
C ARG A 7 4.17 -42.32 -21.50
N ILE A 8 4.06 -41.63 -20.36
CA ILE A 8 2.75 -41.27 -19.78
C ILE A 8 1.96 -40.41 -20.75
N ARG A 9 2.61 -39.40 -21.35
CA ARG A 9 1.94 -38.47 -22.29
C ARG A 9 1.44 -39.17 -23.54
N GLU A 10 2.24 -40.10 -24.08
CA GLU A 10 1.90 -40.85 -25.29
C GLU A 10 0.70 -41.79 -25.04
N VAL A 11 0.69 -42.49 -23.90
CA VAL A 11 -0.44 -43.36 -23.52
C VAL A 11 -1.73 -42.57 -23.32
N LEU A 12 -1.67 -41.43 -22.62
CA LEU A 12 -2.85 -40.58 -22.43
C LEU A 12 -3.37 -40.03 -23.77
N ALA A 13 -2.46 -39.67 -24.69
CA ALA A 13 -2.84 -39.16 -26.01
C ALA A 13 -3.45 -40.22 -26.92
N GLU A 14 -3.06 -41.50 -26.78
CA GLU A 14 -3.68 -42.62 -27.47
C GLU A 14 -5.05 -42.99 -26.87
N THR A 15 -5.17 -43.06 -25.54
CA THR A 15 -6.43 -43.39 -24.86
C THR A 15 -7.52 -42.34 -25.17
N ILE A 16 -7.15 -41.07 -25.24
CA ILE A 16 -8.06 -39.99 -25.65
C ILE A 16 -8.44 -40.12 -27.14
N ARG A 17 -7.54 -40.61 -28.00
CA ARG A 17 -7.81 -40.77 -29.44
C ARG A 17 -8.68 -41.98 -29.76
N GLU A 18 -8.54 -43.08 -29.03
CA GLU A 18 -9.30 -44.32 -29.27
C GLU A 18 -10.77 -44.21 -28.85
N GLU A 19 -11.11 -43.38 -27.86
CA GLU A 19 -12.49 -43.27 -27.34
C GLU A 19 -13.29 -42.04 -27.83
N LEU A 20 -12.69 -41.14 -28.62
CA LEU A 20 -13.37 -39.96 -29.20
C LEU A 20 -13.96 -40.22 -30.61
N ALA A 21 -14.28 -41.47 -30.96
CA ALA A 21 -15.19 -41.79 -32.07
C ALA A 21 -16.65 -41.51 -31.65
N PRO A 22 -17.57 -41.19 -32.58
CA PRO A 22 -18.57 -40.15 -32.35
C PRO A 22 -19.82 -40.62 -31.60
N GLU A 23 -19.71 -41.14 -30.38
CA GLU A 23 -20.82 -41.20 -29.42
C GLU A 23 -20.32 -40.88 -27.99
N HIS A 24 -20.61 -39.64 -27.57
CA HIS A 24 -20.37 -39.00 -26.28
C HIS A 24 -20.19 -39.90 -25.03
N GLN A 25 -18.97 -39.95 -24.49
CA GLN A 25 -18.70 -40.21 -23.07
C GLN A 25 -17.48 -39.38 -22.59
N GLN A 26 -17.61 -38.71 -21.44
CA GLN A 26 -16.49 -37.98 -20.80
C GLN A 26 -15.60 -38.98 -20.06
N LEU A 27 -14.33 -39.10 -20.47
CA LEU A 27 -13.30 -39.91 -19.79
C LEU A 27 -13.06 -39.40 -18.36
N SER A 28 -13.16 -40.28 -17.37
CA SER A 28 -12.88 -39.95 -15.97
C SER A 28 -11.40 -40.15 -15.63
N THR A 29 -10.94 -39.51 -14.55
CA THR A 29 -9.57 -39.68 -14.02
C THR A 29 -9.28 -41.15 -13.67
N GLU A 30 -10.28 -41.93 -13.26
CA GLU A 30 -10.11 -43.34 -12.93
C GLU A 30 -9.81 -44.19 -14.17
N ASP A 31 -10.41 -43.86 -15.32
CA ASP A 31 -10.20 -44.57 -16.59
C ASP A 31 -8.77 -44.37 -17.11
N LEU A 32 -8.25 -43.13 -17.00
CA LEU A 32 -6.87 -42.81 -17.37
C LEU A 32 -5.85 -43.51 -16.45
N ILE A 33 -6.12 -43.58 -15.14
CA ILE A 33 -5.25 -44.31 -14.20
C ILE A 33 -5.27 -45.81 -14.51
N LYS A 34 -6.42 -46.37 -14.88
CA LYS A 34 -6.55 -47.77 -15.28
C LYS A 34 -5.78 -48.07 -16.57
N ALA A 35 -5.82 -47.18 -17.55
CA ALA A 35 -5.03 -47.30 -18.78
C ALA A 35 -3.52 -47.29 -18.51
N LEU A 36 -3.06 -46.40 -17.61
CA LEU A 36 -1.65 -46.35 -17.19
C LEU A 36 -1.20 -47.60 -16.42
N ARG A 37 -2.09 -48.20 -15.61
CA ARG A 37 -1.83 -49.49 -14.94
C ARG A 37 -1.77 -50.65 -15.94
N GLN A 38 -2.73 -50.74 -16.86
CA GLN A 38 -2.76 -51.82 -17.87
C GLN A 38 -1.51 -51.83 -18.76
N ARG A 39 -0.93 -50.66 -19.03
CA ARG A 39 0.31 -50.54 -19.80
C ARG A 39 1.60 -50.63 -18.94
N GLY A 40 1.48 -51.00 -17.67
CA GLY A 40 2.61 -51.31 -16.77
C GLY A 40 3.43 -50.10 -16.31
N ILE A 41 3.04 -48.88 -16.66
CA ILE A 41 3.83 -47.67 -16.39
C ILE A 41 3.87 -47.36 -14.89
N ILE A 42 2.77 -47.61 -14.17
CA ILE A 42 2.70 -47.38 -12.72
C ILE A 42 3.61 -48.38 -11.97
N ASP A 43 3.68 -49.63 -12.42
CA ASP A 43 4.54 -50.65 -11.81
C ASP A 43 6.03 -50.39 -12.08
N ASP A 44 6.37 -49.84 -13.24
CA ASP A 44 7.73 -49.39 -13.58
C ASP A 44 8.17 -48.22 -12.68
N VAL A 45 7.28 -47.25 -12.40
CA VAL A 45 7.55 -46.13 -11.48
C VAL A 45 7.73 -46.61 -10.03
N MET A 46 6.92 -47.57 -9.59
CA MET A 46 7.02 -48.13 -8.24
C MET A 46 8.29 -48.95 -8.02
N LYS A 47 8.87 -49.55 -9.08
CA LYS A 47 10.16 -50.27 -9.01
C LYS A 47 11.38 -49.35 -8.89
N GLU A 48 11.29 -48.09 -9.34
CA GLU A 48 12.38 -47.11 -9.21
C GLU A 48 12.41 -46.40 -7.85
N LEU A 49 11.33 -46.50 -7.05
CA LEU A 49 11.28 -45.98 -5.68
C LEU A 49 12.01 -46.91 -4.70
N LYS A 50 13.34 -46.79 -4.61
CA LYS A 50 14.12 -47.42 -3.52
C LYS A 50 14.02 -46.61 -2.24
N PHE A 51 13.29 -47.14 -1.24
CA PHE A 51 13.33 -46.65 0.14
C PHE A 51 14.58 -47.17 0.84
N VAL A 52 15.50 -46.27 1.20
CA VAL A 52 16.69 -46.61 2.01
C VAL A 52 16.24 -46.74 3.47
N THR A 53 16.34 -47.97 3.98
CA THR A 53 16.27 -48.29 5.40
C THR A 53 17.66 -48.77 5.79
N ASP A 54 18.28 -48.15 6.80
CA ASP A 54 19.52 -48.66 7.39
C ASP A 54 19.35 -48.72 8.90
N VAL A 55 19.47 -49.94 9.40
CA VAL A 55 19.66 -50.34 10.79
C VAL A 55 20.96 -51.14 10.78
N ASP A 56 21.97 -50.76 11.57
CA ASP A 56 22.73 -51.75 12.35
C ASP A 56 23.60 -51.15 13.46
N GLU A 57 23.78 -51.97 14.50
CA GLU A 57 24.39 -51.69 15.80
C GLU A 57 25.93 -51.90 15.88
N LYS A 58 26.55 -51.15 16.81
CA LYS A 58 27.72 -51.46 17.68
C LYS A 58 29.08 -51.90 17.08
N GLU A 59 30.14 -51.13 17.37
CA GLU A 59 31.13 -51.44 18.43
C GLU A 59 32.13 -50.30 18.71
N ARG A 60 32.76 -50.37 19.90
CA ARG A 60 33.53 -49.34 20.62
C ARG A 60 35.01 -49.26 20.18
N THR A 61 35.61 -48.06 20.14
CA THR A 61 36.73 -47.60 21.04
C THR A 61 37.47 -46.35 20.52
N SER A 62 37.84 -45.49 21.48
CA SER A 62 38.87 -44.43 21.50
C SER A 62 38.82 -43.23 20.52
N ALA A 63 38.64 -42.04 21.11
CA ALA A 63 38.82 -40.71 20.54
C ALA A 63 40.33 -40.35 20.47
N PRO A 64 40.81 -39.32 19.70
CA PRO A 64 40.33 -37.93 19.87
C PRO A 64 40.23 -37.02 18.61
N LYS A 65 39.35 -36.01 18.75
CA LYS A 65 39.18 -34.71 18.01
C LYS A 65 38.48 -34.70 16.63
N PRO A 66 37.27 -34.09 16.52
CA PRO A 66 36.60 -33.91 15.24
C PRO A 66 36.73 -32.49 14.67
N ALA A 67 36.94 -32.41 13.35
CA ALA A 67 36.59 -31.26 12.53
C ALA A 67 35.10 -31.35 12.14
N THR A 68 34.45 -30.20 12.17
CA THR A 68 33.01 -29.91 12.10
C THR A 68 32.27 -30.43 10.86
N ARG A 69 31.18 -31.18 11.06
CA ARG A 69 30.08 -31.40 10.10
C ARG A 69 28.76 -30.85 10.67
N PHE A 70 27.96 -30.34 9.72
CA PHE A 70 26.53 -30.03 9.67
C PHE A 70 25.66 -30.43 10.88
N VAL A 71 24.82 -29.48 11.31
CA VAL A 71 23.66 -29.71 12.18
C VAL A 71 22.41 -29.37 11.37
N ASP A 72 21.55 -30.38 11.17
CA ASP A 72 20.16 -30.20 10.74
C ASP A 72 19.47 -29.23 11.70
N ARG A 73 18.96 -28.12 11.17
CA ARG A 73 18.18 -27.17 11.94
C ARG A 73 16.73 -27.65 12.00
N GLU A 74 16.33 -28.14 13.17
CA GLU A 74 14.92 -28.16 13.57
C GLU A 74 14.28 -26.76 13.33
N PRO A 75 12.97 -26.70 13.03
CA PRO A 75 12.27 -25.42 12.88
C PRO A 75 12.50 -24.56 14.13
N PRO A 76 12.62 -23.23 13.98
CA PRO A 76 13.07 -22.37 15.07
C PRO A 76 12.07 -22.42 16.22
N VAL A 77 12.40 -23.16 17.27
CA VAL A 77 11.76 -23.04 18.57
C VAL A 77 11.98 -21.61 19.05
N LEU A 78 10.88 -20.92 19.35
CA LEU A 78 10.83 -19.55 19.87
C LEU A 78 11.94 -19.32 20.91
N LYS A 79 13.00 -18.59 20.52
CA LYS A 79 14.03 -18.13 21.45
C LYS A 79 13.38 -17.12 22.39
N LYS A 80 13.14 -17.52 23.65
CA LYS A 80 12.72 -16.71 24.82
C LYS A 80 12.50 -15.23 24.52
N THR A 81 11.41 -14.93 23.83
CA THR A 81 10.85 -13.59 23.80
C THR A 81 10.23 -13.33 25.18
N ASN A 82 10.23 -12.08 25.64
CA ASN A 82 9.44 -11.66 26.81
C ASN A 82 7.94 -11.74 26.47
N ILE A 83 7.43 -12.96 26.24
CA ILE A 83 6.00 -13.18 26.04
C ILE A 83 5.37 -13.12 27.41
N ASP A 84 4.43 -12.19 27.60
CA ASP A 84 3.68 -12.06 28.83
C ASP A 84 2.73 -13.28 28.96
N PRO A 85 2.98 -14.21 29.90
CA PRO A 85 2.16 -15.42 30.01
C PRO A 85 0.72 -15.11 30.49
N THR A 86 0.44 -13.87 30.91
CA THR A 86 -0.90 -13.43 31.32
C THR A 86 -1.78 -13.01 30.14
N ARG A 87 -1.24 -12.99 28.92
CA ARG A 87 -1.94 -12.58 27.70
C ARG A 87 -2.13 -13.72 26.71
N ARG A 88 -3.09 -13.58 25.80
CA ARG A 88 -3.26 -14.51 24.67
C ARG A 88 -2.61 -13.96 23.42
N TYR A 89 -2.00 -14.86 22.68
CA TYR A 89 -1.37 -14.60 21.40
C TYR A 89 -1.78 -15.66 20.39
N LEU A 90 -1.96 -15.22 19.15
CA LEU A 90 -2.01 -16.04 17.96
C LEU A 90 -0.63 -15.99 17.31
N TYR A 91 0.06 -17.11 17.25
CA TYR A 91 1.31 -17.24 16.52
C TYR A 91 1.01 -17.70 15.09
N LEU A 92 1.23 -16.81 14.12
CA LEU A 92 1.05 -17.07 12.70
C LEU A 92 2.42 -17.29 12.05
N GLN A 93 2.65 -18.49 11.55
CA GLN A 93 3.88 -18.88 10.84
C GLN A 93 3.59 -19.07 9.36
N VAL A 94 4.41 -18.47 8.51
CA VAL A 94 4.41 -18.75 7.08
C VAL A 94 5.50 -19.78 6.82
N LEU A 95 5.10 -20.96 6.34
CA LEU A 95 5.97 -22.13 6.16
C LEU A 95 6.59 -22.20 4.75
N GLY A 96 6.12 -21.38 3.82
CA GLY A 96 6.57 -21.33 2.44
C GLY A 96 5.43 -20.98 1.48
N GLY A 97 5.78 -20.54 0.28
CA GLY A 97 4.85 -20.33 -0.82
C GLY A 97 5.00 -21.39 -1.90
N LYS A 98 3.92 -21.64 -2.65
CA LYS A 98 3.89 -22.56 -3.80
C LYS A 98 3.07 -21.99 -4.94
N ALA A 99 3.30 -22.49 -6.15
CA ALA A 99 2.52 -22.19 -7.35
C ALA A 99 2.46 -20.70 -7.74
N PHE A 100 3.55 -19.94 -7.51
CA PHE A 100 3.71 -18.57 -8.02
C PHE A 100 4.16 -18.59 -9.49
N LEU A 101 3.29 -19.07 -10.37
CA LEU A 101 3.64 -19.50 -11.74
C LEU A 101 4.21 -18.38 -12.63
N GLU A 102 3.88 -17.12 -12.36
CA GLU A 102 4.47 -15.97 -13.07
C GLU A 102 5.98 -15.82 -12.85
N HIS A 103 6.52 -16.49 -11.83
CA HIS A 103 7.91 -16.42 -11.42
C HIS A 103 8.69 -17.70 -11.71
N LEU A 104 8.20 -18.55 -12.62
CA LEU A 104 8.91 -19.77 -13.07
C LEU A 104 10.26 -19.49 -13.73
N GLN A 105 10.41 -18.32 -14.36
CA GLN A 105 11.60 -17.92 -15.11
C GLN A 105 12.50 -16.95 -14.35
N GLU A 106 12.15 -16.58 -13.11
CA GLU A 106 13.02 -15.71 -12.31
C GLU A 106 14.33 -16.48 -12.02
N PRO A 107 15.49 -15.87 -12.29
CA PRO A 107 16.77 -16.54 -12.07
C PRO A 107 17.01 -16.81 -10.59
N GLU A 108 17.73 -17.89 -10.28
CA GLU A 108 18.12 -18.16 -8.90
C GLU A 108 18.92 -16.97 -8.33
N PRO A 109 18.59 -16.52 -7.10
CA PRO A 109 19.23 -15.37 -6.50
C PRO A 109 20.69 -15.68 -6.17
N LEU A 110 21.62 -15.07 -6.91
CA LEU A 110 23.05 -15.16 -6.63
C LEU A 110 23.47 -14.15 -5.53
N PRO A 111 24.43 -14.50 -4.65
CA PRO A 111 24.92 -13.57 -3.62
C PRO A 111 25.41 -12.24 -4.22
N GLY A 112 24.85 -11.13 -3.74
CA GLY A 112 25.21 -9.77 -4.20
C GLY A 112 24.48 -9.31 -5.46
N GLN A 113 23.69 -10.16 -6.11
CA GLN A 113 22.85 -9.75 -7.24
C GLN A 113 21.51 -9.19 -6.73
N ILE A 114 21.10 -8.06 -7.31
CA ILE A 114 19.79 -7.46 -7.03
C ILE A 114 18.73 -8.31 -7.75
N CYS A 115 17.73 -8.79 -7.02
CA CYS A 115 16.59 -9.54 -7.55
C CYS A 115 15.27 -8.93 -7.06
N SER A 116 14.18 -9.28 -7.73
CA SER A 116 12.85 -8.96 -7.24
C SER A 116 12.56 -9.74 -5.96
N THR A 117 11.86 -9.12 -5.01
CA THR A 117 11.51 -9.75 -3.74
C THR A 117 10.04 -9.61 -3.41
N PHE A 118 9.47 -10.62 -2.76
CA PHE A 118 8.21 -10.53 -2.06
C PHE A 118 8.40 -10.07 -0.62
N THR A 119 7.44 -9.31 -0.11
CA THR A 119 7.30 -9.00 1.30
C THR A 119 5.84 -9.11 1.69
N LEU A 120 5.56 -9.99 2.65
CA LEU A 120 4.27 -10.13 3.31
C LEU A 120 4.13 -9.11 4.45
N CYS A 121 3.08 -8.32 4.40
CA CYS A 121 2.67 -7.38 5.44
C CYS A 121 1.37 -7.86 6.09
N LEU A 122 1.30 -7.82 7.41
CA LEU A 122 0.12 -8.23 8.18
C LEU A 122 -0.44 -7.07 8.99
N HIS A 123 -1.76 -7.07 9.15
CA HIS A 123 -2.48 -6.19 10.04
C HIS A 123 -3.53 -6.97 10.81
N PHE A 124 -3.52 -6.82 12.13
CA PHE A 124 -4.53 -7.37 13.01
C PHE A 124 -4.83 -6.37 14.13
N ARG A 125 -6.05 -5.82 14.10
CA ARG A 125 -6.57 -4.83 15.06
C ARG A 125 -5.72 -3.55 15.13
N ASN A 126 -4.80 -3.44 16.08
CA ASN A 126 -3.89 -2.29 16.23
C ASN A 126 -2.42 -2.71 16.11
N GLN A 127 -2.15 -3.85 15.48
CA GLN A 127 -0.82 -4.43 15.32
C GLN A 127 -0.52 -4.60 13.83
N ARG A 128 0.71 -4.26 13.44
CA ARG A 128 1.22 -4.47 12.09
C ARG A 128 2.54 -5.20 12.13
N PHE A 129 2.74 -6.06 11.13
CA PHE A 129 3.94 -6.84 10.98
C PHE A 129 4.40 -6.87 9.53
N ARG A 130 5.68 -7.14 9.34
CA ARG A 130 6.30 -7.25 8.02
C ARG A 130 7.33 -8.38 8.06
N SER A 131 7.26 -9.28 7.08
CA SER A 131 8.29 -10.31 6.84
C SER A 131 9.59 -9.71 6.35
N LYS A 132 10.66 -10.51 6.36
CA LYS A 132 11.85 -10.17 5.58
C LYS A 132 11.54 -10.25 4.07
N PRO A 133 12.23 -9.47 3.22
CA PRO A 133 12.15 -9.67 1.79
C PRO A 133 12.63 -11.07 1.41
N VAL A 134 11.81 -11.80 0.65
CA VAL A 134 12.11 -13.14 0.11
C VAL A 134 12.23 -13.02 -1.41
N PRO A 135 13.26 -13.56 -2.06
CA PRO A 135 13.36 -13.54 -3.52
C PRO A 135 12.10 -14.08 -4.21
N CYS A 136 11.66 -13.42 -5.28
CA CYS A 136 10.55 -13.92 -6.08
C CYS A 136 10.94 -15.24 -6.75
N ALA A 137 10.11 -16.26 -6.58
CA ALA A 137 10.28 -17.59 -7.18
C ALA A 137 8.91 -18.26 -7.29
N CYS A 138 8.81 -19.35 -8.05
CA CYS A 138 7.59 -20.18 -8.09
C CYS A 138 7.26 -20.81 -6.73
N GLU A 139 8.28 -21.10 -5.92
CA GLU A 139 8.16 -21.60 -4.54
C GLU A 139 8.97 -20.69 -3.60
N PRO A 140 8.44 -19.51 -3.21
CA PRO A 140 9.20 -18.57 -2.39
C PRO A 140 9.39 -19.09 -0.97
N ASP A 141 10.61 -19.01 -0.48
CA ASP A 141 11.08 -19.62 0.77
C ASP A 141 10.78 -18.75 2.02
N PHE A 142 9.49 -18.59 2.32
CA PHE A 142 9.05 -17.89 3.54
C PHE A 142 9.23 -18.76 4.80
N HIS A 143 9.81 -18.17 5.85
CA HIS A 143 9.97 -18.80 7.18
C HIS A 143 9.64 -17.84 8.34
N ASP A 144 8.89 -16.78 8.07
CA ASP A 144 8.57 -15.75 9.05
C ASP A 144 7.46 -16.20 10.01
N GLY A 145 7.62 -15.84 11.29
CA GLY A 145 6.62 -16.05 12.33
C GLY A 145 6.23 -14.73 12.99
N PHE A 146 4.94 -14.54 13.20
CA PHE A 146 4.34 -13.31 13.73
C PHE A 146 3.53 -13.64 14.98
N LEU A 147 3.80 -12.95 16.09
CA LEU A 147 3.08 -13.13 17.34
C LEU A 147 2.06 -12.01 17.51
N LEU A 148 0.79 -12.31 17.29
CA LEU A 148 -0.32 -11.36 17.30
C LEU A 148 -1.01 -11.42 18.66
N GLU A 149 -1.03 -10.34 19.42
CA GLU A 149 -1.77 -10.28 20.69
C GLU A 149 -3.29 -10.29 20.42
N VAL A 150 -4.01 -11.19 21.09
CA VAL A 150 -5.47 -11.32 20.99
C VAL A 150 -6.10 -10.71 22.24
N HIS A 151 -6.72 -9.54 22.10
CA HIS A 151 -7.35 -8.82 23.19
C HIS A 151 -8.64 -8.13 22.72
N LYS A 152 -9.53 -7.82 23.68
CA LYS A 152 -10.76 -7.05 23.43
C LYS A 152 -10.46 -5.55 23.65
N ASP A 153 -10.96 -4.68 22.77
CA ASP A 153 -10.69 -3.22 22.80
C ASP A 153 -11.31 -2.47 24.01
N SER A 154 -11.95 -3.16 24.96
CA SER A 154 -12.52 -2.53 26.14
C SER A 154 -11.42 -1.98 27.06
N LEU A 155 -11.30 -0.64 27.09
CA LEU A 155 -10.51 0.13 28.05
C LEU A 155 -10.73 -0.41 29.48
N GLY A 156 -9.75 -1.15 30.01
CA GLY A 156 -9.78 -1.72 31.37
C GLY A 156 -9.48 -3.21 31.46
N ASP A 157 -9.65 -3.98 30.37
CA ASP A 157 -9.50 -5.46 30.38
C ASP A 157 -8.15 -5.96 29.86
N GLY A 158 -7.20 -5.07 29.49
CA GLY A 158 -5.87 -5.44 29.00
C GLY A 158 -4.97 -6.21 29.99
N SER A 159 -5.51 -6.59 31.15
CA SER A 159 -4.87 -7.40 32.18
C SER A 159 -5.39 -8.83 32.29
N LYS A 160 -6.54 -9.16 31.66
CA LYS A 160 -7.15 -10.50 31.75
C LYS A 160 -6.95 -11.29 30.47
N MET A 161 -6.37 -12.48 30.60
CA MET A 161 -6.25 -13.46 29.53
C MET A 161 -7.63 -13.79 28.95
N VAL A 162 -7.82 -13.58 27.65
CA VAL A 162 -9.09 -13.90 26.98
C VAL A 162 -9.28 -15.42 26.88
N ASP A 163 -10.52 -15.87 27.12
CA ASP A 163 -10.91 -17.27 26.97
C ASP A 163 -11.36 -17.58 25.53
N ALA A 164 -11.57 -18.85 25.21
CA ALA A 164 -11.93 -19.30 23.87
C ALA A 164 -13.24 -18.68 23.37
N THR A 165 -14.25 -18.57 24.24
CA THR A 165 -15.55 -17.95 23.91
C THR A 165 -15.42 -16.46 23.60
N THR A 166 -14.61 -15.73 24.37
CA THR A 166 -14.34 -14.30 24.13
C THR A 166 -13.58 -14.13 22.81
N MET A 167 -12.59 -14.98 22.53
CA MET A 167 -11.87 -14.96 21.26
C MET A 167 -12.75 -15.26 20.06
N LEU A 168 -13.72 -16.17 20.19
CA LEU A 168 -14.70 -16.44 19.12
C LEU A 168 -15.47 -15.19 18.73
N SER A 169 -15.73 -14.27 19.67
CA SER A 169 -16.40 -12.99 19.40
C SER A 169 -15.53 -11.93 18.72
N ILE A 170 -14.22 -12.16 18.61
CA ILE A 170 -13.27 -11.27 17.91
C ILE A 170 -13.27 -11.64 16.42
N CYS A 171 -14.18 -11.04 15.66
CA CYS A 171 -14.36 -11.36 14.25
C CYS A 171 -13.41 -10.63 13.29
N ASP A 172 -12.46 -9.83 13.80
CA ASP A 172 -11.50 -9.13 12.95
C ASP A 172 -10.61 -10.17 12.23
N PRO A 173 -10.52 -10.13 10.89
CA PRO A 173 -9.60 -10.99 10.17
C PRO A 173 -8.16 -10.51 10.33
N VAL A 174 -7.20 -11.41 10.11
CA VAL A 174 -5.81 -10.99 9.86
C VAL A 174 -5.72 -10.56 8.40
N HIS A 175 -5.56 -9.27 8.15
CA HIS A 175 -5.40 -8.74 6.81
C HIS A 175 -3.95 -8.93 6.36
N MET A 176 -3.77 -9.70 5.30
CA MET A 176 -2.49 -10.06 4.70
C MET A 176 -2.33 -9.38 3.36
N VAL A 177 -1.23 -8.69 3.13
CA VAL A 177 -0.92 -8.03 1.86
C VAL A 177 0.44 -8.50 1.38
N LEU A 178 0.51 -9.01 0.15
CA LEU A 178 1.76 -9.43 -0.49
C LEU A 178 2.23 -8.33 -1.45
N ILE A 179 3.41 -7.78 -1.19
CA ILE A 179 4.04 -6.75 -2.02
C ILE A 179 5.23 -7.35 -2.78
N LYS A 180 5.29 -7.15 -4.09
CA LYS A 180 6.51 -7.37 -4.88
C LYS A 180 7.29 -6.06 -4.94
N THR A 181 8.59 -6.13 -4.72
CA THR A 181 9.55 -5.04 -4.99
C THR A 181 10.47 -5.50 -6.10
N ASP A 182 10.50 -4.77 -7.21
CA ASP A 182 11.38 -5.10 -8.33
C ASP A 182 12.85 -4.68 -8.07
N THR A 183 13.72 -4.94 -9.05
CA THR A 183 15.15 -4.60 -8.97
C THR A 183 15.44 -3.10 -9.00
N PHE A 184 14.47 -2.27 -9.39
CA PHE A 184 14.56 -0.80 -9.38
C PHE A 184 14.02 -0.19 -8.08
N GLY A 185 13.42 -1.00 -7.20
CA GLY A 185 12.81 -0.60 -5.95
C GLY A 185 11.34 -0.19 -6.09
N GLU A 186 10.71 -0.46 -7.23
CA GLU A 186 9.28 -0.21 -7.44
C GLU A 186 8.45 -1.29 -6.78
N THR A 187 7.44 -0.85 -6.02
CA THR A 187 6.51 -1.71 -5.31
C THR A 187 5.23 -1.95 -6.11
N THR A 188 4.76 -3.18 -6.12
CA THR A 188 3.45 -3.57 -6.67
C THR A 188 2.70 -4.44 -5.68
N LEU A 189 1.39 -4.26 -5.63
CA LEU A 189 0.51 -5.10 -4.83
C LEU A 189 0.21 -6.39 -5.62
N VAL A 190 0.55 -7.55 -5.06
CA VAL A 190 0.34 -8.85 -5.69
C VAL A 190 -0.98 -9.45 -5.24
N ALA A 191 -1.26 -9.42 -3.93
CA ALA A 191 -2.47 -10.00 -3.35
C ALA A 191 -2.88 -9.28 -2.05
N SER A 192 -4.17 -9.30 -1.75
CA SER A 192 -4.77 -8.81 -0.50
C SER A 192 -5.76 -9.86 0.02
N TYR A 193 -5.49 -10.44 1.18
CA TYR A 193 -6.25 -11.57 1.72
C TYR A 193 -6.69 -11.35 3.17
N PHE A 194 -7.91 -11.76 3.51
CA PHE A 194 -8.47 -11.64 4.85
C PHE A 194 -8.55 -13.03 5.49
N LEU A 195 -7.60 -13.36 6.36
CA LEU A 195 -7.49 -14.66 7.00
C LEU A 195 -8.42 -14.78 8.21
N GLU A 196 -9.29 -15.79 8.18
CA GLU A 196 -10.12 -16.23 9.32
C GLU A 196 -9.27 -17.10 10.27
N TRP A 197 -8.74 -16.46 11.30
CA TRP A 197 -7.81 -17.09 12.23
C TRP A 197 -8.50 -17.96 13.30
N ARG A 198 -9.80 -17.76 13.56
CA ARG A 198 -10.53 -18.45 14.64
C ARG A 198 -10.70 -19.95 14.41
N SER A 199 -10.35 -20.44 13.23
CA SER A 199 -10.22 -21.88 12.94
C SER A 199 -9.25 -22.61 13.88
N VAL A 200 -8.30 -21.90 14.51
CA VAL A 200 -7.39 -22.48 15.52
C VAL A 200 -8.08 -22.80 16.86
N LEU A 201 -9.25 -22.21 17.13
CA LEU A 201 -9.96 -22.39 18.40
C LEU A 201 -10.59 -23.78 18.56
N THR A 202 -10.70 -24.54 17.47
CA THR A 202 -11.24 -25.91 17.45
C THR A 202 -10.15 -26.98 17.44
N ALA A 203 -8.88 -26.62 17.26
CA ALA A 203 -7.78 -27.56 17.14
C ALA A 203 -7.41 -28.18 18.51
N GLU A 204 -7.44 -29.50 18.62
CA GLU A 204 -7.19 -30.24 19.87
C GLU A 204 -5.79 -29.98 20.47
N ASN A 205 -4.79 -29.79 19.62
CA ASN A 205 -3.42 -29.44 20.01
C ASN A 205 -3.16 -27.91 20.01
N GLY A 206 -4.18 -27.09 19.76
CA GLY A 206 -4.06 -25.64 19.62
C GLY A 206 -3.31 -25.18 18.37
N VAL A 207 -3.14 -26.07 17.38
CA VAL A 207 -2.39 -25.82 16.14
C VAL A 207 -3.24 -26.17 14.93
N THR A 208 -3.36 -25.23 13.98
CA THR A 208 -4.03 -25.45 12.68
C THR A 208 -3.07 -25.10 11.56
N THR A 209 -3.01 -25.93 10.51
CA THR A 209 -2.26 -25.61 9.28
C THR A 209 -3.24 -25.43 8.13
N LEU A 210 -3.03 -24.39 7.33
CA LEU A 210 -3.91 -23.92 6.26
C LEU A 210 -3.08 -23.69 4.98
N ALA A 211 -3.62 -24.08 3.84
CA ALA A 211 -3.14 -23.65 2.53
C ALA A 211 -4.03 -22.48 2.07
N VAL A 212 -3.46 -21.28 2.02
CA VAL A 212 -4.16 -20.05 1.65
C VAL A 212 -3.89 -19.72 0.20
N GLU A 213 -4.90 -19.89 -0.64
CA GLU A 213 -4.87 -19.41 -2.01
C GLU A 213 -4.94 -17.87 -2.04
N LEU A 214 -3.94 -17.26 -2.66
CA LEU A 214 -3.90 -15.84 -2.93
C LEU A 214 -4.40 -15.58 -4.34
N LEU A 215 -5.35 -14.65 -4.46
CA LEU A 215 -5.80 -14.12 -5.74
C LEU A 215 -5.07 -12.82 -6.04
N GLY A 216 -4.95 -12.51 -7.33
CA GLY A 216 -4.43 -11.24 -7.82
C GLY A 216 -5.30 -10.07 -7.40
N VAL A 217 -4.97 -8.87 -7.90
CA VAL A 217 -5.72 -7.64 -7.60
C VAL A 217 -6.28 -6.99 -8.85
N GLY A 218 -7.31 -6.16 -8.69
CA GLY A 218 -7.94 -5.44 -9.79
C GLY A 218 -8.57 -6.38 -10.83
N THR A 219 -8.12 -6.29 -12.09
CA THR A 219 -8.57 -7.16 -13.18
C THR A 219 -8.25 -8.63 -12.95
N GLU A 220 -7.23 -8.92 -12.14
CA GLU A 220 -6.77 -10.28 -11.82
C GLU A 220 -7.33 -10.77 -10.47
N SER A 221 -8.30 -10.07 -9.88
CA SER A 221 -8.94 -10.43 -8.59
C SER A 221 -9.68 -11.77 -8.56
N LYS A 222 -9.71 -12.49 -9.69
CA LYS A 222 -10.26 -13.85 -9.85
C LYS A 222 -9.22 -14.86 -10.32
N VAL A 223 -7.98 -14.44 -10.48
CA VAL A 223 -6.87 -15.28 -10.94
C VAL A 223 -5.99 -15.62 -9.75
N SER A 224 -5.67 -16.90 -9.59
CA SER A 224 -4.76 -17.38 -8.55
C SER A 224 -3.34 -16.95 -8.86
N VAL A 225 -2.66 -16.31 -7.91
CA VAL A 225 -1.26 -15.87 -8.05
C VAL A 225 -0.28 -16.75 -7.29
N GLY A 226 -0.77 -17.58 -6.37
CA GLY A 226 0.04 -18.50 -5.58
C GLY A 226 -0.65 -18.93 -4.29
N VAL A 227 -0.04 -19.85 -3.57
CA VAL A 227 -0.54 -20.41 -2.30
C VAL A 227 0.48 -20.20 -1.20
N LEU A 228 0.05 -19.74 -0.03
CA LEU A 228 0.87 -19.70 1.19
C LEU A 228 0.46 -20.82 2.13
N ASN A 229 1.44 -21.59 2.62
CA ASN A 229 1.22 -22.53 3.70
C ASN A 229 1.39 -21.81 5.04
N ILE A 230 0.33 -21.75 5.84
CA ILE A 230 0.29 -21.01 7.10
C ILE A 230 0.01 -21.98 8.24
N ARG A 231 0.78 -21.88 9.32
CA ARG A 231 0.50 -22.53 10.59
C ARG A 231 0.06 -21.49 11.63
N LEU A 232 -1.05 -21.75 12.28
CA LEU A 232 -1.61 -20.96 13.37
C LEU A 232 -1.48 -21.74 14.67
N GLU A 233 -1.01 -21.09 15.73
CA GLU A 233 -0.86 -21.70 17.05
C GLU A 233 -1.28 -20.71 18.14
N MET A 234 -2.06 -21.18 19.12
CA MET A 234 -2.44 -20.35 20.27
C MET A 234 -1.42 -20.44 21.39
N TYR A 235 -1.01 -19.27 21.91
CA TYR A 235 -0.07 -19.17 23.02
C TYR A 235 -0.58 -18.25 24.15
N PRO A 236 -0.59 -18.70 25.42
CA PRO A 236 -0.44 -20.08 25.87
C PRO A 236 -1.51 -21.00 25.26
N GLN A 237 -1.35 -22.33 25.39
CA GLN A 237 -2.35 -23.28 24.90
C GLN A 237 -3.73 -23.07 25.56
N LEU A 238 -4.77 -23.51 24.86
CA LEU A 238 -6.13 -23.46 25.37
C LEU A 238 -6.41 -24.65 26.27
N ASN A 239 -6.94 -24.38 27.47
CA ASN A 239 -7.33 -25.43 28.41
C ASN A 239 -8.58 -26.19 27.94
N LYS A 240 -9.39 -25.56 27.08
CA LYS A 240 -10.60 -26.11 26.46
C LYS A 240 -10.73 -25.56 25.05
N THR A 241 -10.92 -26.46 24.08
CA THR A 241 -11.23 -26.12 22.70
C THR A 241 -12.74 -25.90 22.54
N LEU A 242 -13.11 -25.15 21.51
CA LEU A 242 -14.51 -25.01 21.10
C LEU A 242 -14.90 -26.16 20.18
N SER A 243 -16.19 -26.53 20.20
CA SER A 243 -16.67 -27.53 19.23
C SER A 243 -16.69 -26.91 17.82
N PRO A 244 -16.41 -27.71 16.77
CA PRO A 244 -16.52 -27.27 15.39
C PRO A 244 -17.92 -26.73 15.05
N GLU A 245 -18.97 -27.32 15.60
CA GLU A 245 -20.36 -26.92 15.37
C GLU A 245 -20.64 -25.51 15.88
N VAL A 246 -20.18 -25.18 17.10
CA VAL A 246 -20.35 -23.83 17.68
C VAL A 246 -19.62 -22.79 16.83
N THR A 247 -18.40 -23.10 16.41
CA THR A 247 -17.56 -22.19 15.62
C THR A 247 -18.15 -21.97 14.22
N ASN A 248 -18.55 -23.04 13.54
CA ASN A 248 -19.18 -22.96 12.22
C ASN A 248 -20.53 -22.24 12.27
N ALA A 249 -21.34 -22.48 13.32
CA ALA A 249 -22.60 -21.76 13.52
C ALA A 249 -22.36 -20.25 13.72
N GLN A 250 -21.32 -19.88 14.47
CA GLN A 250 -20.93 -18.47 14.64
C GLN A 250 -20.51 -17.84 13.32
N PHE A 251 -19.65 -18.50 12.53
CA PHE A 251 -19.20 -17.98 11.24
C PHE A 251 -20.36 -17.82 10.25
N ALA A 252 -21.26 -18.80 10.20
CA ALA A 252 -22.46 -18.72 9.36
C ALA A 252 -23.35 -17.54 9.77
N LEU A 253 -23.57 -17.35 11.08
CA LEU A 253 -24.36 -16.25 11.61
C LEU A 253 -23.74 -14.88 11.30
N GLU A 254 -22.42 -14.72 11.47
CA GLU A 254 -21.70 -13.49 11.15
C GLU A 254 -21.73 -13.17 9.65
N ARG A 255 -21.51 -14.18 8.80
CA ARG A 255 -21.59 -14.03 7.34
C ARG A 255 -23.00 -13.65 6.89
N GLN A 256 -24.03 -14.29 7.45
CA GLN A 256 -25.42 -13.96 7.16
C GLN A 256 -25.77 -12.53 7.60
N LYS A 257 -25.37 -12.12 8.81
CA LYS A 257 -25.58 -10.75 9.31
C LYS A 257 -24.89 -9.71 8.44
N THR A 258 -23.66 -9.97 8.01
CA THR A 258 -22.89 -9.08 7.15
C THR A 258 -23.56 -8.94 5.78
N ALA A 259 -23.89 -10.06 5.13
CA ALA A 259 -24.56 -10.07 3.83
C ALA A 259 -25.92 -9.36 3.87
N GLU A 260 -26.70 -9.55 4.95
CA GLU A 260 -28.00 -8.89 5.10
C GLU A 260 -27.85 -7.37 5.28
N LYS A 261 -26.89 -6.90 6.08
CA LYS A 261 -26.59 -5.47 6.24
C LYS A 261 -26.18 -4.84 4.90
N GLU A 262 -25.29 -5.48 4.16
CA GLU A 262 -24.85 -5.01 2.84
C GLU A 262 -26.01 -4.98 1.84
N ARG A 263 -26.87 -6.00 1.84
CA ARG A 263 -28.07 -6.06 1.00
C ARG A 263 -29.05 -4.93 1.32
N LEU A 264 -29.35 -4.71 2.61
CA LEU A 264 -30.24 -3.64 3.06
C LEU A 264 -29.68 -2.26 2.70
N PHE A 265 -28.38 -2.03 2.91
CA PHE A 265 -27.74 -0.78 2.53
C PHE A 265 -27.77 -0.57 1.01
N LEU A 266 -27.56 -1.62 0.20
CA LEU A 266 -27.64 -1.51 -1.26
C LEU A 266 -29.05 -1.13 -1.72
N VAL A 267 -30.10 -1.72 -1.13
CA VAL A 267 -31.50 -1.37 -1.43
C VAL A 267 -31.78 0.09 -1.05
N TYR A 268 -31.34 0.50 0.14
CA TYR A 268 -31.45 1.88 0.62
C TYR A 268 -30.71 2.87 -0.31
N ALA A 269 -29.47 2.58 -0.67
CA ALA A 269 -28.66 3.42 -1.54
C ALA A 269 -29.29 3.58 -2.94
N LYS A 270 -29.86 2.51 -3.50
CA LYS A 270 -30.61 2.56 -4.76
C LYS A 270 -31.83 3.47 -4.66
N GLN A 271 -32.57 3.39 -3.55
CA GLN A 271 -33.71 4.28 -3.30
C GLN A 271 -33.25 5.75 -3.19
N TRP A 272 -32.25 6.02 -2.36
CA TRP A 272 -31.67 7.35 -2.17
C TRP A 272 -31.18 7.95 -3.50
N TRP A 273 -30.52 7.15 -4.34
CA TRP A 273 -30.05 7.57 -5.66
C TRP A 273 -31.20 7.95 -6.60
N ARG A 274 -32.28 7.14 -6.64
CA ARG A 274 -33.48 7.46 -7.43
C ARG A 274 -34.09 8.79 -7.01
N GLU A 275 -34.21 9.03 -5.71
CA GLU A 275 -34.72 10.30 -5.19
C GLU A 275 -33.80 11.46 -5.53
N TYR A 276 -32.47 11.28 -5.43
CA TYR A 276 -31.50 12.31 -5.79
C TYR A 276 -31.63 12.72 -7.27
N LEU A 277 -31.80 11.76 -8.17
CA LEU A 277 -32.00 12.00 -9.60
C LEU A 277 -33.33 12.71 -9.93
N GLN A 278 -34.36 12.51 -9.11
CA GLN A 278 -35.67 13.15 -9.29
C GLN A 278 -35.67 14.64 -8.93
N ILE A 279 -34.65 15.15 -8.22
CA ILE A 279 -34.59 16.56 -7.80
C ILE A 279 -34.46 17.48 -9.01
N ARG A 280 -33.50 17.21 -9.93
CA ARG A 280 -33.29 17.98 -11.17
C ARG A 280 -32.68 17.11 -12.28
N PRO A 281 -33.01 17.36 -13.57
CA PRO A 281 -32.43 16.60 -14.69
C PRO A 281 -30.90 16.61 -14.76
N THR A 282 -30.26 17.72 -14.34
CA THR A 282 -28.80 17.88 -14.32
C THR A 282 -28.09 16.93 -13.35
N HIS A 283 -28.81 16.32 -12.41
CA HIS A 283 -28.22 15.38 -11.44
C HIS A 283 -27.74 14.07 -12.10
N ASN A 284 -28.24 13.72 -13.29
CA ASN A 284 -27.80 12.52 -14.03
C ASN A 284 -26.33 12.57 -14.48
N VAL A 285 -25.73 13.76 -14.54
CA VAL A 285 -24.33 13.95 -14.98
C VAL A 285 -23.41 14.39 -13.84
N ARG A 286 -23.93 14.57 -12.61
CA ARG A 286 -23.13 14.93 -11.44
C ARG A 286 -22.34 13.72 -10.94
N LEU A 287 -21.11 13.97 -10.53
CA LEU A 287 -20.23 12.92 -9.99
C LEU A 287 -20.58 12.64 -8.52
N VAL A 288 -21.48 11.68 -8.30
CA VAL A 288 -21.88 11.19 -6.98
C VAL A 288 -21.45 9.74 -6.82
N LYS A 289 -20.47 9.49 -5.95
CA LYS A 289 -19.84 8.17 -5.78
C LYS A 289 -20.30 7.52 -4.48
N ILE A 290 -21.27 6.61 -4.55
CA ILE A 290 -21.78 5.89 -3.36
C ILE A 290 -20.95 4.63 -3.06
N PHE A 291 -20.53 3.91 -4.09
CA PHE A 291 -19.75 2.67 -4.00
C PHE A 291 -18.47 2.77 -4.82
N ALA A 292 -17.41 2.13 -4.33
CA ALA A 292 -16.14 1.93 -5.03
C ALA A 292 -15.68 0.47 -4.90
N GLN A 293 -14.99 -0.03 -5.92
CA GLN A 293 -14.47 -1.40 -5.93
C GLN A 293 -13.09 -1.44 -5.25
N ASP A 294 -12.92 -2.36 -4.30
CA ASP A 294 -11.63 -2.55 -3.62
C ASP A 294 -10.61 -3.32 -4.49
N GLU A 295 -9.39 -3.52 -4.00
CA GLU A 295 -8.36 -4.28 -4.72
C GLU A 295 -8.73 -5.74 -5.01
N ASN A 296 -9.69 -6.30 -4.27
CA ASN A 296 -10.20 -7.68 -4.43
C ASN A 296 -11.44 -7.76 -5.33
N GLY A 297 -11.84 -6.65 -5.96
CA GLY A 297 -13.00 -6.60 -6.82
C GLY A 297 -14.33 -6.49 -6.07
N ILE A 298 -14.33 -6.21 -4.77
CA ILE A 298 -15.54 -6.12 -3.94
C ILE A 298 -16.05 -4.68 -3.91
N ASN A 299 -17.34 -4.48 -4.18
CA ASN A 299 -17.98 -3.17 -4.09
C ASN A 299 -18.23 -2.79 -2.62
N ARG A 300 -17.65 -1.67 -2.18
CA ARG A 300 -17.79 -1.14 -0.82
C ARG A 300 -18.36 0.26 -0.83
N PRO A 301 -19.16 0.64 0.18
CA PRO A 301 -19.57 2.04 0.36
C PRO A 301 -18.35 2.94 0.51
N VAL A 302 -18.30 4.10 -0.14
CA VAL A 302 -17.12 4.99 -0.07
C VAL A 302 -16.80 5.44 1.35
N CYS A 303 -17.80 5.58 2.21
CA CYS A 303 -17.64 5.93 3.62
C CYS A 303 -16.81 4.92 4.42
N SER A 304 -16.65 3.69 3.93
CA SER A 304 -15.81 2.67 4.57
C SER A 304 -14.30 2.90 4.42
N TYR A 305 -13.88 3.72 3.45
CA TYR A 305 -12.46 4.03 3.20
C TYR A 305 -11.96 5.22 4.02
N VAL A 306 -12.82 5.81 4.85
CA VAL A 306 -12.47 6.94 5.72
C VAL A 306 -12.76 6.55 7.15
N ARG A 307 -11.87 6.93 8.07
CA ARG A 307 -12.07 6.83 9.52
C ARG A 307 -11.11 7.77 10.23
N ALA A 308 -11.48 8.29 11.41
CA ALA A 308 -10.51 9.05 12.20
C ALA A 308 -9.25 8.21 12.50
N LEU A 309 -8.10 8.64 11.97
CA LEU A 309 -6.81 7.98 12.09
C LEU A 309 -5.86 8.88 12.87
N ARG A 310 -5.49 8.45 14.08
CA ARG A 310 -4.53 9.18 14.91
C ARG A 310 -3.11 8.82 14.50
N ALA A 311 -2.31 9.83 14.16
CA ALA A 311 -0.92 9.64 13.75
C ALA A 311 0.07 9.40 14.92
N GLY A 312 -0.42 9.34 16.16
CA GLY A 312 0.43 9.22 17.35
C GLY A 312 1.41 10.39 17.45
N ARG A 313 2.69 10.08 17.68
CA ARG A 313 3.80 11.06 17.68
C ARG A 313 4.56 11.10 16.35
N LEU A 314 4.00 10.55 15.28
CA LEU A 314 4.65 10.48 13.98
C LEU A 314 4.36 11.71 13.11
N LEU A 315 3.25 12.41 13.38
CA LEU A 315 2.87 13.66 12.72
C LEU A 315 2.33 14.62 13.79
N ASP A 316 2.90 15.82 13.85
CA ASP A 316 2.62 16.84 14.86
C ASP A 316 1.46 17.76 14.46
N THR A 317 1.22 17.94 13.15
CA THR A 317 0.22 18.91 12.66
C THR A 317 -0.59 18.38 11.46
N PRO A 318 -1.82 18.90 11.26
CA PRO A 318 -2.60 18.65 10.04
C PRO A 318 -1.87 18.97 8.73
N ARG A 319 -1.00 19.99 8.73
CA ARG A 319 -0.23 20.36 7.53
C ARG A 319 0.91 19.38 7.26
N GLN A 320 1.56 18.88 8.32
CA GLN A 320 2.54 17.80 8.18
C GLN A 320 1.87 16.50 7.70
N ALA A 321 0.61 16.24 8.11
CA ALA A 321 -0.17 15.14 7.53
C ALA A 321 -0.45 15.33 6.04
N ALA A 322 -0.84 16.54 5.61
CA ALA A 322 -0.99 16.85 4.19
C ALA A 322 0.33 16.65 3.42
N ARG A 323 1.46 17.10 4.00
CA ARG A 323 2.79 16.89 3.41
C ARG A 323 3.15 15.40 3.32
N PHE A 324 2.97 14.63 4.39
CA PHE A 324 3.14 13.17 4.40
C PHE A 324 2.37 12.49 3.27
N VAL A 325 1.07 12.77 3.15
CA VAL A 325 0.25 12.15 2.11
C VAL A 325 0.75 12.50 0.72
N SER A 326 1.13 13.77 0.48
CA SER A 326 1.66 14.21 -0.81
C SER A 326 3.03 13.64 -1.22
N VAL A 327 3.74 12.98 -0.30
CA VAL A 327 5.03 12.31 -0.59
C VAL A 327 4.88 10.80 -0.73
N LEU A 328 3.65 10.27 -0.62
CA LEU A 328 3.33 8.94 -1.12
C LEU A 328 3.30 8.98 -2.66
N GLY A 329 3.67 7.86 -3.30
CA GLY A 329 3.74 7.79 -4.75
C GLY A 329 2.36 7.94 -5.39
N TYR A 330 2.27 8.72 -6.47
CA TYR A 330 1.04 8.79 -7.25
C TYR A 330 1.11 7.82 -8.44
N GLU A 331 0.14 6.91 -8.51
CA GLU A 331 0.02 5.94 -9.60
C GLU A 331 -1.46 5.71 -9.90
N ARG A 332 -1.87 6.02 -11.13
CA ARG A 332 -3.23 5.71 -11.61
C ARG A 332 -3.33 4.24 -11.97
N ALA A 333 -4.49 3.65 -11.69
CA ALA A 333 -4.78 2.29 -12.17
C ALA A 333 -4.66 2.24 -13.72
N PRO A 334 -3.93 1.26 -14.28
CA PRO A 334 -3.79 1.11 -15.72
C PRO A 334 -5.13 0.77 -16.36
N VAL A 335 -5.43 1.38 -17.51
CA VAL A 335 -6.59 1.02 -18.34
C VAL A 335 -6.15 -0.11 -19.27
N ILE A 336 -6.59 -1.34 -19.01
CA ILE A 336 -6.31 -2.50 -19.87
C ILE A 336 -7.56 -2.80 -20.70
N GLY A 337 -7.40 -2.80 -22.03
CA GLY A 337 -8.47 -3.10 -22.99
C GLY A 337 -9.14 -1.85 -23.56
N GLY A 338 -9.20 -1.74 -24.88
CA GLY A 338 -9.77 -0.60 -25.63
C GLY A 338 -11.28 -0.36 -25.46
N GLY A 339 -11.93 -0.98 -24.49
CA GLY A 339 -13.28 -0.61 -24.04
C GLY A 339 -13.17 0.54 -23.06
N GLY A 340 -13.61 1.74 -23.47
CA GLY A 340 -13.39 3.04 -22.79
C GLY A 340 -13.93 3.24 -21.36
N GLY A 341 -13.97 2.22 -20.51
CA GLY A 341 -14.22 2.35 -19.07
C GLY A 341 -12.90 2.42 -18.30
N LYS A 342 -12.63 3.56 -17.66
CA LYS A 342 -11.62 3.64 -16.61
C LYS A 342 -12.02 2.67 -15.49
N GLN A 343 -11.22 1.66 -15.19
CA GLN A 343 -11.46 0.82 -14.02
C GLN A 343 -10.83 1.50 -12.80
N GLU A 344 -11.66 2.19 -12.04
CA GLU A 344 -11.30 2.85 -10.79
C GLU A 344 -11.25 1.80 -9.66
N GLN A 345 -10.09 1.62 -9.05
CA GLN A 345 -9.85 0.71 -7.93
C GLN A 345 -9.41 1.51 -6.72
N TRP A 346 -10.09 1.34 -5.58
CA TRP A 346 -9.74 1.98 -4.32
C TRP A 346 -9.04 0.97 -3.43
N CYS A 347 -7.88 1.31 -2.89
CA CYS A 347 -7.15 0.38 -2.03
C CYS A 347 -7.67 0.45 -0.59
N THR A 348 -7.76 -0.70 0.07
CA THR A 348 -7.80 -0.71 1.54
C THR A 348 -6.58 0.01 2.11
N LEU A 349 -6.71 0.61 3.30
CA LEU A 349 -5.65 1.44 3.85
C LEU A 349 -4.32 0.67 4.02
N LEU A 350 -4.35 -0.59 4.46
CA LEU A 350 -3.12 -1.38 4.57
C LEU A 350 -2.46 -1.59 3.20
N ALA A 351 -3.23 -1.93 2.17
CA ALA A 351 -2.72 -2.13 0.82
C ALA A 351 -2.06 -0.85 0.30
N PHE A 352 -2.71 0.31 0.47
CA PHE A 352 -2.17 1.61 0.07
C PHE A 352 -0.87 1.96 0.82
N LEU A 353 -0.84 1.83 2.16
CA LEU A 353 0.34 2.15 2.96
C LEU A 353 1.53 1.22 2.63
N CYS A 354 1.27 -0.09 2.48
CA CYS A 354 2.30 -1.07 2.15
C CYS A 354 2.83 -0.92 0.71
N ARG A 355 1.98 -0.54 -0.23
CA ARG A 355 2.38 -0.24 -1.61
C ARG A 355 3.13 1.09 -1.69
N ASN A 356 2.88 2.04 -0.77
CA ASN A 356 3.44 3.39 -0.75
C ASN A 356 3.14 4.20 -2.04
N LYS A 357 2.08 3.81 -2.75
CA LYS A 357 1.58 4.52 -3.93
C LYS A 357 0.13 4.16 -4.24
N GLY A 358 -0.59 5.05 -4.93
CA GLY A 358 -1.99 4.88 -5.28
C GLY A 358 -2.57 6.08 -6.04
N ASP A 359 -3.88 6.07 -6.28
CA ASP A 359 -4.56 7.14 -7.04
C ASP A 359 -4.97 8.30 -6.10
N CYS A 360 -5.58 9.34 -6.64
CA CYS A 360 -5.94 10.54 -5.88
C CYS A 360 -7.01 10.26 -4.81
N GLU A 361 -7.86 9.26 -5.02
CA GLU A 361 -8.88 8.78 -4.09
C GLU A 361 -8.23 8.16 -2.85
N ASP A 362 -7.22 7.30 -3.03
CA ASP A 362 -6.48 6.68 -1.92
C ASP A 362 -5.80 7.75 -1.04
N HIS A 363 -5.16 8.74 -1.70
CA HIS A 363 -4.53 9.87 -1.03
C HIS A 363 -5.55 10.73 -0.27
N ALA A 364 -6.69 11.04 -0.89
CA ALA A 364 -7.74 11.85 -0.26
C ALA A 364 -8.38 11.12 0.93
N ASN A 365 -8.61 9.80 0.82
CA ASN A 365 -9.14 8.97 1.90
C ASN A 365 -8.20 8.95 3.12
N LEU A 366 -6.89 8.77 2.90
CA LEU A 366 -5.88 8.84 3.97
C LEU A 366 -5.81 10.25 4.60
N LEU A 367 -5.74 11.30 3.77
CA LEU A 367 -5.67 12.67 4.29
C LEU A 367 -6.90 13.02 5.11
N CYS A 368 -8.11 12.75 4.60
CA CYS A 368 -9.36 12.98 5.34
C CYS A 368 -9.35 12.23 6.69
N SER A 369 -8.91 10.96 6.68
CA SER A 369 -8.77 10.14 7.88
C SER A 369 -7.83 10.76 8.91
N LEU A 370 -6.68 11.28 8.48
CA LEU A 370 -5.72 11.96 9.37
C LEU A 370 -6.28 13.27 9.92
N LEU A 371 -6.91 14.10 9.09
CA LEU A 371 -7.51 15.37 9.52
C LEU A 371 -8.64 15.14 10.56
N LEU A 372 -9.47 14.12 10.35
CA LEU A 372 -10.44 13.65 11.34
C LEU A 372 -9.74 13.19 12.64
N GLY A 373 -8.59 12.53 12.53
CA GLY A 373 -7.77 12.12 13.67
C GLY A 373 -7.21 13.29 14.50
N PHE A 374 -6.95 14.43 13.85
CA PHE A 374 -6.61 15.71 14.50
C PHE A 374 -7.84 16.48 15.02
N GLY A 375 -9.05 15.95 14.85
CA GLY A 375 -10.29 16.56 15.35
C GLY A 375 -10.89 17.61 14.42
N LEU A 376 -10.45 17.71 13.16
CA LEU A 376 -11.08 18.60 12.18
C LEU A 376 -12.33 17.95 11.59
N GLU A 377 -13.37 18.75 11.30
CA GLU A 377 -14.53 18.25 10.54
C GLU A 377 -14.14 18.15 9.06
N ALA A 378 -13.61 16.99 8.67
CA ALA A 378 -13.11 16.73 7.32
C ALA A 378 -14.04 15.83 6.50
N PHE A 379 -14.04 16.08 5.19
CA PHE A 379 -14.79 15.33 4.19
C PHE A 379 -13.93 15.09 2.95
N VAL A 380 -14.10 13.94 2.33
CA VAL A 380 -13.66 13.71 0.96
C VAL A 380 -14.68 14.33 0.02
N CYS A 381 -14.22 15.09 -0.97
CA CYS A 381 -15.04 15.74 -2.00
C CYS A 381 -14.83 15.04 -3.33
N VAL A 382 -15.94 14.78 -4.04
CA VAL A 382 -15.93 14.16 -5.37
C VAL A 382 -16.49 15.14 -6.39
N GLY A 383 -15.75 15.36 -7.47
CA GLY A 383 -16.11 16.36 -8.46
C GLY A 383 -15.12 16.43 -9.61
N THR A 384 -14.92 17.63 -10.16
CA THR A 384 -14.01 17.82 -11.29
C THR A 384 -13.01 18.94 -11.08
N LYS A 385 -11.86 18.86 -11.77
CA LYS A 385 -10.93 19.96 -12.01
C LYS A 385 -11.22 20.63 -13.37
N ALA A 386 -10.34 21.55 -13.77
CA ALA A 386 -10.35 22.14 -15.11
C ALA A 386 -10.52 21.08 -16.22
N LYS A 387 -11.24 21.45 -17.29
CA LYS A 387 -11.57 20.57 -18.44
C LYS A 387 -12.45 19.36 -18.06
N GLY A 388 -13.17 19.41 -16.94
CA GLY A 388 -14.12 18.36 -16.54
C GLY A 388 -13.44 17.05 -16.10
N VAL A 389 -12.15 17.08 -15.76
CA VAL A 389 -11.42 15.89 -15.32
C VAL A 389 -11.91 15.49 -13.92
N PRO A 390 -12.45 14.26 -13.72
CA PRO A 390 -12.83 13.78 -12.40
C PRO A 390 -11.64 13.84 -11.43
N HIS A 391 -11.90 14.27 -10.21
CA HIS A 391 -10.89 14.39 -9.17
C HIS A 391 -11.51 14.32 -7.79
N THR A 392 -10.72 13.81 -6.85
CA THR A 392 -11.09 13.71 -5.44
C THR A 392 -10.10 14.53 -4.61
N TRP A 393 -10.62 15.33 -3.67
CA TRP A 393 -9.81 16.15 -2.75
C TRP A 393 -10.44 16.14 -1.36
N VAL A 394 -9.83 16.84 -0.39
CA VAL A 394 -10.35 16.89 0.99
C VAL A 394 -10.78 18.30 1.33
N MET A 395 -11.89 18.44 2.03
CA MET A 395 -12.40 19.69 2.58
C MET A 395 -12.46 19.60 4.10
N THR A 396 -12.17 20.71 4.78
CA THR A 396 -12.46 20.88 6.21
C THR A 396 -13.37 22.07 6.43
N CYS A 397 -14.33 21.91 7.34
CA CYS A 397 -15.21 22.98 7.83
C CYS A 397 -14.66 23.53 9.15
N GLY A 398 -14.31 24.81 9.18
CA GLY A 398 -13.97 25.53 10.41
C GLY A 398 -15.22 25.79 11.25
N THR A 399 -15.05 25.95 12.57
CA THR A 399 -16.16 26.30 13.48
C THR A 399 -16.73 27.69 13.21
N ASP A 400 -15.96 28.55 12.54
CA ASP A 400 -16.32 29.87 12.04
C ASP A 400 -17.01 29.83 10.66
N GLY A 401 -17.25 28.63 10.10
CA GLY A 401 -17.78 28.44 8.76
C GLY A 401 -16.72 28.53 7.65
N THR A 402 -15.44 28.75 7.99
CA THR A 402 -14.36 28.82 6.98
C THR A 402 -14.18 27.47 6.30
N ILE A 403 -14.37 27.44 4.98
CA ILE A 403 -14.12 26.25 4.16
C ILE A 403 -12.69 26.25 3.66
N THR A 404 -11.98 25.15 3.90
CA THR A 404 -10.62 24.95 3.41
C THR A 404 -10.53 23.67 2.58
N PHE A 405 -10.02 23.78 1.37
CA PHE A 405 -9.71 22.64 0.51
C PHE A 405 -8.24 22.26 0.62
N TRP A 406 -7.99 20.95 0.59
CA TRP A 406 -6.68 20.33 0.70
C TRP A 406 -6.46 19.42 -0.51
N GLU A 407 -5.41 19.71 -1.28
CA GLU A 407 -4.98 18.88 -2.41
C GLU A 407 -4.07 17.76 -1.89
N SER A 408 -4.57 16.53 -1.94
CA SER A 408 -3.89 15.37 -1.34
C SER A 408 -2.59 15.01 -2.04
N LEU A 409 -2.47 15.29 -3.35
CA LEU A 409 -1.27 14.98 -4.15
C LEU A 409 -0.15 16.02 -4.03
N THR A 410 -0.44 17.23 -3.54
CA THR A 410 0.56 18.32 -3.46
C THR A 410 0.77 18.85 -2.05
N GLY A 411 -0.15 18.55 -1.13
CA GLY A 411 -0.19 19.11 0.22
C GLY A 411 -0.67 20.56 0.24
N HIS A 412 -1.07 21.14 -0.90
CA HIS A 412 -1.51 22.52 -0.97
C HIS A 412 -2.86 22.72 -0.30
N ARG A 413 -3.03 23.91 0.27
CA ARG A 413 -4.23 24.30 1.00
C ARG A 413 -4.80 25.58 0.43
N TYR A 414 -6.10 25.58 0.17
CA TYR A 414 -6.83 26.68 -0.42
C TYR A 414 -7.98 27.08 0.49
N ILE A 415 -8.02 28.35 0.90
CA ILE A 415 -9.18 28.90 1.62
C ILE A 415 -10.23 29.23 0.56
N HIS A 416 -11.41 28.62 0.67
CA HIS A 416 -12.52 28.91 -0.23
C HIS A 416 -13.16 30.24 0.17
N ARG A 417 -13.32 31.12 -0.81
CA ARG A 417 -14.07 32.37 -0.70
C ARG A 417 -15.26 32.26 -1.64
N PRO A 418 -16.50 32.21 -1.12
CA PRO A 418 -17.67 32.02 -1.95
C PRO A 418 -17.88 33.24 -2.87
N ILE A 419 -18.29 32.97 -4.10
CA ILE A 419 -18.82 33.97 -5.03
C ILE A 419 -20.32 34.05 -4.77
N ASN A 420 -20.83 35.24 -4.46
CA ASN A 420 -22.27 35.46 -4.37
C ASN A 420 -22.77 36.00 -5.72
N PRO A 421 -23.52 35.21 -6.51
CA PRO A 421 -23.99 35.64 -7.82
C PRO A 421 -24.99 36.81 -7.74
N ASP A 422 -25.59 37.05 -6.58
CA ASP A 422 -26.57 38.12 -6.35
C ASP A 422 -25.95 39.44 -5.90
N ASP A 423 -24.62 39.50 -5.72
CA ASP A 423 -23.93 40.73 -5.35
C ASP A 423 -24.01 41.79 -6.48
N PRO A 424 -24.06 43.09 -6.14
CA PRO A 424 -24.02 44.15 -7.14
C PRO A 424 -22.79 44.07 -8.05
N PRO A 425 -22.88 44.44 -9.34
CA PRO A 425 -21.75 44.35 -10.30
C PRO A 425 -20.48 45.11 -9.90
N LEU A 426 -20.60 46.07 -8.98
CA LEU A 426 -19.48 46.87 -8.45
C LEU A 426 -18.69 46.13 -7.36
N VAL A 427 -19.21 45.04 -6.81
CA VAL A 427 -18.52 44.23 -5.80
C VAL A 427 -17.52 43.32 -6.51
N GLU A 428 -16.23 43.50 -6.19
CA GLU A 428 -15.18 42.64 -6.73
C GLU A 428 -15.35 41.21 -6.21
N GLN A 429 -15.66 40.29 -7.12
CA GLN A 429 -15.81 38.88 -6.79
C GLN A 429 -14.44 38.23 -6.56
N PRO A 430 -14.30 37.37 -5.53
CA PRO A 430 -13.06 36.68 -5.26
C PRO A 430 -12.71 35.74 -6.42
N LYS A 431 -11.44 35.73 -6.83
CA LYS A 431 -10.93 34.76 -7.82
C LYS A 431 -10.59 33.43 -7.14
N PRO A 432 -11.18 32.30 -7.55
CA PRO A 432 -10.83 30.99 -7.00
C PRO A 432 -9.35 30.66 -7.26
N LEU A 433 -8.62 30.33 -6.19
CA LEU A 433 -7.21 29.93 -6.26
C LEU A 433 -7.01 28.42 -6.42
N TYR A 434 -8.06 27.63 -6.14
CA TYR A 434 -8.06 26.18 -6.24
C TYR A 434 -8.41 25.71 -7.67
N PRO A 435 -8.03 24.48 -8.05
CA PRO A 435 -8.26 23.96 -9.40
C PRO A 435 -9.65 23.32 -9.61
N TYR A 436 -10.44 23.16 -8.54
CA TYR A 436 -11.73 22.46 -8.55
C TYR A 436 -12.84 23.29 -9.20
N ARG A 437 -13.68 22.62 -10.00
CA ARG A 437 -14.73 23.26 -10.82
C ARG A 437 -16.11 22.82 -10.39
N THR A 438 -16.37 21.52 -10.29
CA THR A 438 -17.66 21.00 -9.82
C THR A 438 -17.52 20.11 -8.59
N ILE A 439 -18.59 20.00 -7.80
CA ILE A 439 -18.69 19.11 -6.63
C ILE A 439 -20.05 18.42 -6.60
N GLY A 440 -20.04 17.09 -6.72
CA GLY A 440 -21.25 16.28 -6.77
C GLY A 440 -21.64 15.73 -5.40
N CYS A 441 -20.68 15.25 -4.60
CA CYS A 441 -20.93 14.80 -3.25
C CYS A 441 -19.73 14.99 -2.32
N ILE A 442 -20.01 14.95 -1.02
CA ILE A 442 -19.00 14.87 0.03
C ILE A 442 -19.31 13.73 0.98
N PHE A 443 -18.28 13.11 1.56
CA PHE A 443 -18.47 12.04 2.52
C PHE A 443 -17.34 11.94 3.53
N ASN A 444 -17.64 11.31 4.66
CA ASN A 444 -16.67 10.78 5.59
C ASN A 444 -17.23 9.49 6.22
N HIS A 445 -16.60 9.01 7.29
CA HIS A 445 -17.00 7.78 7.98
C HIS A 445 -18.41 7.80 8.62
N GLN A 446 -19.06 8.96 8.73
CA GLN A 446 -20.36 9.13 9.40
C GLN A 446 -21.44 9.73 8.50
N LYS A 447 -21.06 10.59 7.55
CA LYS A 447 -21.97 11.37 6.72
C LYS A 447 -21.69 11.13 5.24
N PHE A 448 -22.75 11.07 4.46
CA PHE A 448 -22.71 11.13 2.99
C PHE A 448 -23.74 12.16 2.55
N LEU A 449 -23.31 13.15 1.76
CA LEU A 449 -24.11 14.29 1.35
C LEU A 449 -23.98 14.48 -0.17
N GLY A 450 -25.10 14.41 -0.89
CA GLY A 450 -25.17 14.76 -2.31
C GLY A 450 -25.48 16.23 -2.50
N ASN A 451 -24.71 16.94 -3.29
CA ASN A 451 -24.99 18.34 -3.63
C ASN A 451 -26.28 18.40 -4.45
N CYS A 452 -27.34 18.98 -3.88
CA CYS A 452 -28.64 19.17 -4.53
C CYS A 452 -28.96 20.66 -4.74
N GLN A 453 -27.95 21.53 -4.80
CA GLN A 453 -28.11 22.93 -5.21
C GLN A 453 -28.36 23.03 -6.73
N PRO A 454 -28.91 24.15 -7.25
CA PRO A 454 -29.15 24.35 -8.68
C PRO A 454 -27.88 24.18 -9.54
N SER A 455 -26.75 24.70 -9.06
CA SER A 455 -25.42 24.54 -9.66
C SER A 455 -24.57 23.57 -8.84
N ASP A 456 -23.69 22.81 -9.50
CA ASP A 456 -22.65 22.02 -8.86
C ASP A 456 -21.28 22.72 -8.90
N ALA A 457 -21.20 23.96 -9.38
CA ALA A 457 -19.96 24.72 -9.44
C ALA A 457 -19.45 25.06 -8.02
N VAL A 458 -18.18 24.75 -7.75
CA VAL A 458 -17.55 24.90 -6.42
C VAL A 458 -17.52 26.37 -5.98
N GLU A 459 -17.31 27.31 -6.91
CA GLU A 459 -17.14 28.73 -6.60
C GLU A 459 -18.40 29.43 -6.05
N VAL A 460 -19.59 28.95 -6.41
CA VAL A 460 -20.88 29.45 -5.91
C VAL A 460 -21.56 28.47 -4.95
N CYS A 461 -20.89 27.37 -4.60
CA CYS A 461 -21.45 26.33 -3.75
C CYS A 461 -21.61 26.85 -2.31
N VAL A 462 -22.81 26.71 -1.75
CA VAL A 462 -23.06 27.04 -0.34
C VAL A 462 -22.80 25.80 0.51
N PHE A 463 -21.76 25.87 1.33
CA PHE A 463 -21.30 24.78 2.21
C PHE A 463 -21.98 24.77 3.59
N ASP A 464 -23.28 25.10 3.63
CA ASP A 464 -24.10 24.86 4.81
C ASP A 464 -24.58 23.41 4.80
N LEU A 465 -23.80 22.52 5.41
CA LEU A 465 -24.03 21.07 5.37
C LEU A 465 -25.24 20.62 6.21
N HIS A 466 -25.86 21.53 6.97
CA HIS A 466 -27.07 21.26 7.75
C HIS A 466 -28.35 21.58 6.97
N ASP A 467 -28.25 22.34 5.88
CA ASP A 467 -29.37 22.68 5.02
C ASP A 467 -29.65 21.55 4.00
N GLU A 468 -30.63 20.71 4.32
CA GLU A 468 -31.04 19.59 3.47
C GLU A 468 -31.61 20.01 2.10
N SER A 469 -31.98 21.28 1.92
CA SER A 469 -32.36 21.81 0.61
C SER A 469 -31.16 21.97 -0.34
N LYS A 470 -29.95 22.10 0.24
CA LYS A 470 -28.68 22.25 -0.48
C LYS A 470 -27.88 20.94 -0.53
N TRP A 471 -27.95 20.14 0.52
CA TRP A 471 -27.22 18.88 0.65
C TRP A 471 -28.15 17.75 1.06
N LYS A 472 -28.49 16.85 0.15
CA LYS A 472 -29.31 15.68 0.46
C LYS A 472 -28.48 14.69 1.31
N PRO A 473 -28.84 14.40 2.56
CA PRO A 473 -28.10 13.45 3.38
C PRO A 473 -28.54 12.01 3.13
N MET A 474 -27.62 11.06 3.33
CA MET A 474 -27.99 9.69 3.67
C MET A 474 -28.22 9.56 5.18
N SER A 475 -29.00 8.55 5.58
CA SER A 475 -29.21 8.20 6.97
C SER A 475 -27.88 7.79 7.61
N GLY A 476 -27.52 8.47 8.69
CA GLY A 476 -26.33 8.14 9.48
C GLY A 476 -26.37 6.71 10.04
N GLU A 477 -27.57 6.20 10.40
CA GLU A 477 -27.74 4.82 10.87
C GLU A 477 -27.53 3.81 9.74
N ALA A 478 -27.96 4.12 8.52
CA ALA A 478 -27.69 3.27 7.36
C ALA A 478 -26.18 3.20 7.09
N ILE A 479 -25.46 4.34 7.13
CA ILE A 479 -23.99 4.36 6.96
C ILE A 479 -23.30 3.57 8.08
N LYS A 480 -23.66 3.83 9.34
CA LYS A 480 -23.10 3.13 10.51
C LYS A 480 -23.33 1.61 10.42
N SER A 481 -24.45 1.16 9.87
CA SER A 481 -24.75 -0.28 9.79
C SER A 481 -23.71 -1.09 8.98
N VAL A 482 -23.05 -0.45 8.01
CA VAL A 482 -22.05 -1.06 7.12
C VAL A 482 -20.62 -0.54 7.33
N CYS A 483 -20.44 0.70 7.82
CA CYS A 483 -19.12 1.31 8.00
C CYS A 483 -18.62 1.28 9.46
N SER A 484 -19.46 0.95 10.45
CA SER A 484 -19.00 0.93 11.83
C SER A 484 -18.02 -0.21 12.08
N PRO A 485 -16.89 0.06 12.76
CA PRO A 485 -15.96 -0.97 13.21
C PRO A 485 -16.62 -1.88 14.25
N GLY A 486 -16.34 -3.18 14.20
CA GLY A 486 -16.81 -4.16 15.18
C GLY A 486 -17.51 -5.37 14.57
N THR A 487 -18.14 -6.17 15.44
CA THR A 487 -18.45 -7.62 15.37
C THR A 487 -19.05 -8.22 14.07
N THR A 488 -19.36 -7.45 13.04
CA THR A 488 -19.80 -7.96 11.73
C THR A 488 -19.50 -6.99 10.55
N SER A 489 -18.51 -6.09 10.67
CA SER A 489 -18.18 -5.18 9.56
C SER A 489 -17.37 -5.90 8.50
N SER A 490 -17.71 -5.70 7.22
CA SER A 490 -16.90 -6.22 6.11
C SER A 490 -15.60 -5.43 5.89
N VAL A 491 -15.37 -4.38 6.67
CA VAL A 491 -14.25 -3.44 6.51
C VAL A 491 -13.28 -3.63 7.69
N PRO A 492 -12.00 -3.96 7.43
CA PRO A 492 -11.02 -4.15 8.49
C PRO A 492 -10.83 -2.87 9.32
N ALA A 493 -10.39 -3.02 10.57
CA ALA A 493 -9.91 -1.89 11.35
C ALA A 493 -8.81 -1.12 10.58
N PHE A 494 -8.67 0.17 10.88
CA PHE A 494 -7.65 0.98 10.22
C PHE A 494 -6.28 0.66 10.82
N PRO A 495 -5.28 0.25 10.01
CA PRO A 495 -3.94 0.00 10.50
C PRO A 495 -3.33 1.25 11.15
N PRO A 496 -2.59 1.11 12.27
CA PRO A 496 -1.78 2.20 12.77
C PRO A 496 -0.66 2.53 11.78
N LEU A 497 -0.23 3.79 11.80
CA LEU A 497 0.96 4.22 11.06
C LEU A 497 2.24 3.66 11.70
N CYS A 498 3.18 3.25 10.86
CA CYS A 498 4.51 2.81 11.24
C CYS A 498 5.52 3.97 11.10
N ALA A 499 6.48 4.02 12.02
CA ALA A 499 7.61 4.93 11.88
C ALA A 499 8.45 4.59 10.64
N SER A 500 9.15 5.58 10.09
CA SER A 500 10.14 5.37 9.03
C SER A 500 11.25 4.44 9.52
N THR A 501 11.65 3.48 8.69
CA THR A 501 12.87 2.69 8.91
C THR A 501 14.08 3.27 8.16
N ILE A 502 13.88 4.37 7.43
CA ILE A 502 14.92 5.06 6.67
C ILE A 502 15.74 5.95 7.59
N ASP A 503 17.06 5.76 7.60
CA ASP A 503 18.00 6.75 8.13
C ASP A 503 18.19 7.86 7.08
N ALA A 504 17.65 9.04 7.38
CA ALA A 504 17.66 10.18 6.49
C ALA A 504 19.08 10.64 6.13
N ALA A 505 20.01 10.65 7.09
CA ALA A 505 21.36 11.16 6.88
C ALA A 505 22.19 10.19 6.03
N VAL A 506 22.14 8.90 6.36
CA VAL A 506 22.82 7.84 5.59
C VAL A 506 22.29 7.80 4.15
N THR A 507 20.98 7.82 3.99
CA THR A 507 20.35 7.80 2.65
C THR A 507 20.69 9.06 1.84
N SER A 508 20.74 10.23 2.48
CA SER A 508 21.14 11.48 1.81
C SER A 508 22.56 11.37 1.25
N ASN A 509 23.51 10.91 2.08
CA ASN A 509 24.91 10.77 1.69
C ASN A 509 25.09 9.75 0.56
N GLU A 510 24.37 8.62 0.60
CA GLU A 510 24.44 7.58 -0.43
C GLU A 510 23.94 8.10 -1.78
N ILE A 511 22.78 8.75 -1.83
CA ILE A 511 22.24 9.33 -3.06
C ILE A 511 23.17 10.44 -3.58
N GLU A 512 23.72 11.28 -2.70
CA GLU A 512 24.67 12.34 -3.08
C GLU A 512 25.92 11.76 -3.75
N LEU A 513 26.51 10.71 -3.16
CA LEU A 513 27.66 10.02 -3.73
C LEU A 513 27.35 9.41 -5.11
N GLN A 514 26.21 8.72 -5.24
CA GLN A 514 25.79 8.14 -6.51
C GLN A 514 25.59 9.21 -7.59
N LEU A 515 24.97 10.35 -7.26
CA LEU A 515 24.80 11.47 -8.21
C LEU A 515 26.14 12.10 -8.60
N ARG A 516 27.11 12.20 -7.68
CA ARG A 516 28.46 12.68 -8.01
C ARG A 516 29.14 11.80 -9.03
N ILE A 517 29.02 10.48 -8.90
CA ILE A 517 29.56 9.51 -9.85
C ILE A 517 28.89 9.69 -11.22
N LEU A 518 27.55 9.69 -11.26
CA LEU A 518 26.77 9.83 -12.50
C LEU A 518 27.06 11.14 -13.25
N VAL A 519 27.15 12.27 -12.53
CA VAL A 519 27.53 13.56 -13.12
C VAL A 519 28.95 13.53 -13.67
N SER A 520 29.90 12.92 -12.93
CA SER A 520 31.30 12.86 -13.35
C SER A 520 31.47 12.02 -14.62
N GLU A 521 30.77 10.89 -14.70
CA GLU A 521 30.71 10.02 -15.89
C GLU A 521 30.10 10.75 -17.08
N HIS A 522 28.91 11.34 -16.91
CA HIS A 522 28.23 12.07 -17.97
C HIS A 522 29.07 13.23 -18.52
N ARG A 523 29.73 14.00 -17.64
CA ARG A 523 30.61 15.09 -18.06
C ARG A 523 31.85 14.59 -18.78
N LYS A 524 32.43 13.47 -18.35
CA LYS A 524 33.55 12.82 -19.02
C LYS A 524 33.18 12.42 -20.45
N ASP A 525 31.98 11.88 -20.66
CA ASP A 525 31.48 11.52 -22.00
C ASP A 525 31.33 12.74 -22.92
N LEU A 526 31.09 13.92 -22.35
CA LEU A 526 31.05 15.20 -23.06
C LEU A 526 32.43 15.87 -23.22
N GLY A 527 33.51 15.24 -22.76
CA GLY A 527 34.87 15.79 -22.77
C GLY A 527 35.08 16.94 -21.77
N LEU A 528 34.24 17.04 -20.74
CA LEU A 528 34.30 18.10 -19.72
C LEU A 528 35.03 17.60 -18.46
N SER A 529 35.90 18.43 -17.89
CA SER A 529 36.49 18.16 -16.57
C SER A 529 35.46 18.36 -15.45
N THR A 530 35.50 17.53 -14.42
CA THR A 530 34.63 17.64 -13.24
C THR A 530 35.46 17.95 -12.01
N VAL A 531 35.14 19.05 -11.34
CA VAL A 531 35.78 19.44 -10.09
C VAL A 531 34.69 19.78 -9.06
N TRP A 532 34.64 18.99 -8.00
CA TRP A 532 33.66 19.16 -6.93
C TRP A 532 34.08 20.23 -5.91
N ASP A 533 33.11 20.97 -5.38
CA ASP A 533 33.28 21.94 -4.29
C ASP A 533 32.42 21.50 -3.10
N ASP A 534 33.05 20.83 -2.13
CA ASP A 534 32.39 20.31 -0.92
C ASP A 534 31.85 21.43 -0.02
N HIS A 535 32.53 22.57 0.02
CA HIS A 535 32.07 23.72 0.80
C HIS A 535 30.79 24.29 0.19
N LEU A 536 30.77 24.51 -1.12
CA LEU A 536 29.57 24.96 -1.82
C LEU A 536 28.42 23.94 -1.67
N SER A 537 28.69 22.64 -1.81
CA SER A 537 27.71 21.57 -1.52
C SER A 537 27.11 21.71 -0.12
N TYR A 538 27.94 21.92 0.91
CA TYR A 538 27.45 22.12 2.28
C TYR A 538 26.55 23.36 2.40
N LEU A 539 26.91 24.46 1.75
CA LEU A 539 26.13 25.71 1.77
C LEU A 539 24.73 25.59 1.13
N LEU A 540 24.46 24.56 0.31
CA LEU A 540 23.12 24.31 -0.23
C LEU A 540 22.15 23.70 0.82
N SER A 541 22.67 23.19 1.94
CA SER A 541 21.87 22.46 2.95
C SER A 541 20.74 23.29 3.59
N PRO A 542 20.93 24.58 3.93
CA PRO A 542 19.87 25.42 4.47
C PRO A 542 18.73 25.66 3.47
N ALA A 543 19.04 25.87 2.19
CA ALA A 543 18.02 26.06 1.15
C ALA A 543 17.12 24.82 1.02
N LEU A 544 17.70 23.62 0.97
CA LEU A 544 16.92 22.38 0.93
C LEU A 544 16.06 22.17 2.20
N ALA A 545 16.54 22.64 3.37
CA ALA A 545 15.74 22.65 4.59
C ALA A 545 14.54 23.58 4.49
N ALA A 546 14.79 24.81 4.00
CA ALA A 546 13.79 25.84 3.83
C ALA A 546 12.68 25.38 2.87
N TYR A 547 13.03 24.75 1.74
CA TYR A 547 12.04 24.25 0.79
C TYR A 547 11.12 23.18 1.40
N GLU A 548 11.65 22.24 2.19
CA GLU A 548 10.79 21.26 2.86
C GLU A 548 9.92 21.88 3.96
N LEU A 549 10.49 22.82 4.72
CA LEU A 549 9.75 23.55 5.75
C LEU A 549 8.60 24.35 5.14
N GLU A 550 8.82 25.00 4.00
CA GLU A 550 7.80 25.74 3.25
C GLU A 550 6.69 24.80 2.77
N ARG A 551 7.02 23.60 2.28
CA ARG A 551 6.00 22.60 1.91
C ARG A 551 5.14 22.15 3.09
N THR A 552 5.68 22.16 4.30
CA THR A 552 4.97 21.75 5.52
C THR A 552 4.18 22.89 6.16
N THR A 553 4.68 24.12 6.09
CA THR A 553 4.11 25.27 6.83
C THR A 553 3.38 26.27 5.94
N SER A 554 3.64 26.25 4.63
CA SER A 554 3.30 27.30 3.67
C SER A 554 3.96 28.66 3.97
N ILE A 555 5.04 28.67 4.76
CA ILE A 555 5.82 29.88 5.10
C ILE A 555 7.23 29.71 4.52
N SER A 556 7.64 30.66 3.69
CA SER A 556 9.02 30.71 3.19
C SER A 556 9.90 31.38 4.23
N ALA A 557 10.97 30.70 4.68
CA ALA A 557 11.91 31.19 5.69
C ALA A 557 13.33 30.65 5.43
N GLY A 558 14.36 31.43 5.73
CA GLY A 558 15.77 30.98 5.65
C GLY A 558 16.48 31.19 4.30
N ASN A 559 15.86 31.93 3.37
CA ASN A 559 16.47 32.22 2.06
C ASN A 559 17.56 33.32 2.13
N GLU A 560 17.49 34.25 3.09
CA GLU A 560 18.42 35.38 3.20
C GLU A 560 19.82 34.92 3.62
N GLU A 561 19.91 34.09 4.67
CA GLU A 561 21.18 33.55 5.16
C GLU A 561 21.85 32.66 4.11
N PHE A 562 21.05 31.90 3.36
CA PHE A 562 21.54 31.11 2.23
C PHE A 562 22.15 32.00 1.14
N GLN A 563 21.44 33.05 0.72
CA GLN A 563 21.93 33.98 -0.30
C GLN A 563 23.24 34.65 0.14
N ASP A 564 23.33 35.07 1.40
CA ASP A 564 24.53 35.72 1.92
C ASP A 564 25.72 34.76 2.06
N ALA A 565 25.47 33.48 2.38
CA ALA A 565 26.52 32.47 2.39
C ALA A 565 27.05 32.19 0.97
N VAL A 566 26.16 32.05 -0.02
CA VAL A 566 26.53 31.84 -1.42
C VAL A 566 27.28 33.04 -1.99
N ARG A 567 26.81 34.28 -1.75
CA ARG A 567 27.49 35.51 -2.19
C ARG A 567 28.93 35.59 -1.68
N ARG A 568 29.19 35.11 -0.46
CA ARG A 568 30.55 35.07 0.13
C ARG A 568 31.40 33.93 -0.43
N ALA A 569 30.80 32.81 -0.84
CA ALA A 569 31.51 31.64 -1.35
C ALA A 569 31.80 31.70 -2.86
N VAL A 570 31.17 32.63 -3.58
CA VAL A 570 31.35 32.85 -5.02
C VAL A 570 32.34 34.01 -5.21
N PRO A 571 33.53 33.77 -5.78
CA PRO A 571 34.52 34.83 -5.97
C PRO A 571 34.03 35.94 -6.91
N GLU A 572 34.63 37.12 -6.80
CA GLU A 572 34.35 38.20 -7.75
C GLU A 572 34.58 37.76 -9.21
N GLY A 573 33.72 38.23 -10.11
CA GLY A 573 33.73 37.83 -11.52
C GLY A 573 33.24 36.41 -11.82
N HIS A 574 32.80 35.64 -10.81
CA HIS A 574 32.15 34.34 -11.02
C HIS A 574 30.63 34.46 -11.02
N THR A 575 29.99 33.58 -11.76
CA THR A 575 28.55 33.36 -11.76
C THR A 575 28.23 32.12 -10.93
N PHE A 576 27.15 32.19 -10.15
CA PHE A 576 26.54 31.04 -9.48
C PHE A 576 25.22 30.67 -10.13
N LYS A 577 25.00 29.38 -10.36
CA LYS A 577 23.70 28.81 -10.74
C LYS A 577 23.37 27.67 -9.81
N GLY A 578 22.14 27.60 -9.34
CA GLY A 578 21.66 26.52 -8.47
C GLY A 578 20.19 26.24 -8.74
N PHE A 579 19.82 24.97 -8.81
CA PHE A 579 18.44 24.55 -9.06
C PHE A 579 18.03 23.43 -8.12
N PRO A 580 17.03 23.65 -7.23
CA PRO A 580 16.47 22.62 -6.38
C PRO A 580 15.41 21.81 -7.13
N ILE A 581 15.41 20.50 -6.93
CA ILE A 581 14.41 19.57 -7.45
C ILE A 581 14.03 18.55 -6.38
N HIS A 582 12.78 18.11 -6.39
CA HIS A 582 12.21 17.23 -5.38
C HIS A 582 11.66 15.95 -6.01
N PHE A 583 11.92 14.81 -5.34
CA PHE A 583 11.40 13.49 -5.70
C PHE A 583 10.78 12.80 -4.48
N VAL A 584 9.85 11.87 -4.75
CA VAL A 584 9.21 11.01 -3.73
C VAL A 584 9.82 9.60 -3.69
N TYR A 585 10.97 9.41 -4.33
CA TYR A 585 11.68 8.14 -4.45
C TYR A 585 13.19 8.34 -4.28
N ARG A 586 13.90 7.25 -4.00
CA ARG A 586 15.31 7.26 -3.60
C ARG A 586 16.30 6.78 -4.68
N ASN A 587 15.81 6.40 -5.87
CA ASN A 587 16.64 5.90 -6.96
C ASN A 587 17.45 7.05 -7.63
N ALA A 588 18.76 7.12 -7.36
CA ALA A 588 19.64 8.17 -7.85
C ALA A 588 19.76 8.20 -9.39
N ARG A 589 19.81 7.03 -10.05
CA ARG A 589 19.89 6.94 -11.52
C ARG A 589 18.64 7.50 -12.18
N ARG A 590 17.46 7.15 -11.66
CA ARG A 590 16.17 7.68 -12.13
C ARG A 590 16.07 9.19 -11.89
N ALA A 591 16.52 9.65 -10.72
CA ALA A 591 16.55 11.07 -10.38
C ALA A 591 17.48 11.84 -11.35
N PHE A 592 18.69 11.33 -11.58
CA PHE A 592 19.65 11.92 -12.52
C PHE A 592 19.13 12.01 -13.94
N ALA A 593 18.56 10.92 -14.48
CA ALA A 593 17.94 10.92 -15.81
C ALA A 593 16.78 11.94 -15.92
N THR A 594 16.03 12.15 -14.83
CA THR A 594 14.98 13.17 -14.78
C THR A 594 15.58 14.58 -14.73
N CYS A 595 16.67 14.78 -13.99
CA CYS A 595 17.38 16.05 -13.93
C CYS A 595 17.94 16.44 -15.30
N LEU A 596 18.53 15.51 -16.08
CA LEU A 596 19.02 15.81 -17.42
C LEU A 596 17.93 16.23 -18.42
N ARG A 597 16.65 15.91 -18.17
CA ARG A 597 15.52 16.41 -18.98
C ARG A 597 15.05 17.80 -18.58
N SER A 598 15.51 18.34 -17.45
CA SER A 598 15.23 19.70 -17.01
C SER A 598 16.30 20.63 -17.59
N PRO A 599 15.92 21.64 -18.42
CA PRO A 599 16.89 22.58 -19.00
C PRO A 599 17.77 23.27 -17.94
N PHE A 600 17.20 23.58 -16.76
CA PHE A 600 17.94 24.23 -15.67
C PHE A 600 19.02 23.32 -15.07
N CYS A 601 18.69 22.04 -14.85
CA CYS A 601 19.65 21.08 -14.32
C CYS A 601 20.70 20.73 -15.37
N GLU A 602 20.28 20.51 -16.62
CA GLU A 602 21.18 20.24 -17.74
C GLU A 602 22.20 21.37 -17.91
N GLU A 603 21.75 22.63 -17.90
CA GLU A 603 22.64 23.79 -18.01
C GLU A 603 23.70 23.84 -16.89
N ILE A 604 23.33 23.48 -15.66
CA ILE A 604 24.24 23.42 -14.52
C ILE A 604 25.22 22.24 -14.66
N ILE A 605 24.71 21.05 -14.95
CA ILE A 605 25.49 19.81 -15.06
C ILE A 605 26.46 19.87 -16.25
N CYS A 606 26.03 20.43 -17.38
CA CYS A 606 26.80 20.57 -18.60
C CYS A 606 27.55 21.91 -18.69
N CYS A 607 27.59 22.67 -17.59
CA CYS A 607 28.19 24.00 -17.54
C CYS A 607 29.65 23.98 -18.05
N ARG A 608 29.94 24.95 -18.93
CA ARG A 608 31.25 25.22 -19.52
C ARG A 608 31.69 26.63 -19.12
N GLY A 609 32.98 26.81 -18.92
CA GLY A 609 33.59 28.09 -18.56
C GLY A 609 34.96 27.89 -17.95
N ASP A 610 35.56 28.99 -17.51
CA ASP A 610 36.80 28.92 -16.75
C ASP A 610 36.51 28.62 -15.28
N GLN A 611 37.39 27.84 -14.65
CA GLN A 611 37.31 27.53 -13.22
C GLN A 611 35.96 26.96 -12.76
N VAL A 612 35.29 26.17 -13.60
CA VAL A 612 34.01 25.53 -13.26
C VAL A 612 34.17 24.62 -12.04
N ARG A 613 33.38 24.87 -11.01
CA ARG A 613 33.23 24.05 -9.81
C ARG A 613 31.79 23.62 -9.66
N LEU A 614 31.55 22.33 -9.52
CA LEU A 614 30.23 21.75 -9.32
C LEU A 614 29.98 21.46 -7.85
N ALA A 615 28.72 21.60 -7.46
CA ALA A 615 28.22 21.18 -6.16
C ALA A 615 26.92 20.42 -6.37
N VAL A 616 26.73 19.39 -5.56
CA VAL A 616 25.45 18.70 -5.40
C VAL A 616 25.22 18.51 -3.93
N ARG A 617 23.99 18.74 -3.48
CA ARG A 617 23.55 18.43 -2.12
C ARG A 617 22.26 17.66 -2.16
N VAL A 618 22.16 16.62 -1.35
CA VAL A 618 20.93 15.84 -1.20
C VAL A 618 20.46 15.93 0.25
N ARG A 619 19.15 16.08 0.45
CA ARG A 619 18.50 15.95 1.74
C ARG A 619 17.25 15.10 1.63
N VAL A 620 17.24 14.01 2.38
CA VAL A 620 16.08 13.13 2.56
C VAL A 620 15.36 13.56 3.84
N PHE A 621 14.05 13.74 3.75
CA PHE A 621 13.15 13.96 4.88
C PHE A 621 12.19 12.80 4.96
N THR A 622 12.12 12.16 6.11
CA THR A 622 11.36 10.93 6.30
C THR A 622 10.02 11.21 6.95
N TYR A 623 9.01 10.49 6.49
CA TYR A 623 7.64 10.51 6.98
C TYR A 623 7.22 9.09 7.40
N PRO A 624 6.03 8.91 8.00
CA PRO A 624 5.51 7.57 8.30
C PRO A 624 5.54 6.63 7.09
N GLU A 625 5.46 5.32 7.35
CA GLU A 625 5.50 4.27 6.31
C GLU A 625 6.76 4.27 5.44
N SER A 626 7.85 4.89 5.91
CA SER A 626 9.07 5.08 5.12
C SER A 626 8.83 5.86 3.81
N ALA A 627 7.77 6.68 3.76
CA ALA A 627 7.63 7.69 2.73
C ALA A 627 8.70 8.78 2.93
N CYS A 628 9.14 9.42 1.85
CA CYS A 628 10.18 10.43 1.95
C CYS A 628 10.08 11.52 0.88
N ALA A 629 10.49 12.73 1.27
CA ALA A 629 10.84 13.79 0.34
C ALA A 629 12.36 13.78 0.11
N VAL A 630 12.79 13.61 -1.13
CA VAL A 630 14.20 13.66 -1.53
C VAL A 630 14.44 14.95 -2.29
N TRP A 631 15.08 15.90 -1.63
CA TRP A 631 15.50 17.16 -2.23
C TRP A 631 16.93 17.05 -2.75
N ILE A 632 17.15 17.48 -3.98
CA ILE A 632 18.44 17.50 -4.66
C ILE A 632 18.66 18.92 -5.17
N MET A 633 19.82 19.50 -4.92
CA MET A 633 20.20 20.76 -5.53
C MET A 633 21.53 20.59 -6.25
N PHE A 634 21.48 20.73 -7.58
CA PHE A 634 22.70 20.90 -8.38
C PHE A 634 23.04 22.37 -8.42
N ALA A 635 24.33 22.68 -8.30
CA ALA A 635 24.85 24.01 -8.45
C ALA A 635 26.20 24.02 -9.15
N CYS A 636 26.53 25.15 -9.76
CA CYS A 636 27.87 25.42 -10.25
C CYS A 636 28.27 26.85 -9.93
N LYS A 637 29.58 27.06 -9.74
CA LYS A 637 30.19 28.38 -9.87
C LYS A 637 31.26 28.33 -10.96
N TYR A 638 31.33 29.36 -11.77
CA TYR A 638 32.26 29.42 -12.90
C TYR A 638 32.55 30.87 -13.25
N ARG A 639 33.69 31.11 -13.88
CA ARG A 639 34.01 32.41 -14.48
C ARG A 639 33.49 32.40 -15.92
N SER A 640 32.65 33.37 -16.26
CA SER A 640 32.15 33.50 -17.62
C SER A 640 33.30 33.84 -18.56
N VAL A 641 33.43 33.07 -19.63
CA VAL A 641 34.29 33.44 -20.76
C VAL A 641 33.40 34.30 -21.66
N LEU A 642 33.72 35.60 -21.74
CA LEU A 642 33.06 36.51 -22.69
C LEU A 642 33.45 36.15 -24.12
#